data_AF-A0A8H7LST9-F1
#
_entry.id   AF-A0A8H7LST9-F1
#
_cell.length_a   1.000
_cell.length_b   1.000
_cell.length_c   1.000
_cell.angle_alpha   90.00
_cell.angle_beta   90.00
_cell.angle_gamma   90.00
#
_symmetry.space_group_name_H-M   'P 1'
#
loop_
_entity.id
_entity.type
_entity.pdbx_description
1 polymer ?
#
loop_
_entity_poly.entity_id
_entity_poly.type
_entity_poly.pdbx_seq_one_letter_code
_entity_poly.pdbx_strand_id
1 'polypeptide(L)'
;MQDRRRAELDAKRQKLADLKKAREERQKRELARNKEGEKKPVISPGLQEEVDSLLGQLIGPEGYSTPVSSTPGTPSVPRGDARLSGLGTDGLPVSGRISRASNGESVSDKPIPGLTALMGDDFPEGAHTPRIPVKFLDTEEDLFELPQKQKVIYNKEVQTAEIETEPTGPTEEELRLKIRQEEEAEWERQRAEKEHELEEERKLEKEIEDEIRELTEEERASIYIAPEFLEFVEQSTKIVQRALNDGYDYIRDYTIGTEADGDDSEGKRVKRICAFYDERWSKNRSVTDVDWSPKFPELSAAAYNKNSSSPNEPDGIVCVWNLHLVERPEFVFHAQSDVLSVSFSPFHPNLIFGGTYSGQILLWDTRAKHLPTLKTPLSAAGHTYPVYAMQTVGTQNAHNLITSSTDGTVCSWLSDMLAQPQETLSLAHAGHTKTDEVAVTSLSFPDGETTTFWVGTEEGHVYQANRYDRAGAKAGLNQHDVYKGHAGPVTGIDFHPLAGPVDFSDLFLTSSVDWTVKLWRSRNAAKPSTSPHTISPIYSFDEAGDYVYDVKWHPSHPAVFGCVDGNGRFDLWNLNADTEVPTLSTQVCPDRSLNKLEWDRKDGKRVAIGGSDGRLYIYDVGDAGVPRESEWTDLQKTISGLLGGSPSGVLPNAVPEQDPKASSASLRRETFIRAMIQRAGSTAVQRLLRLSHHIMAGQQAFKQALGVSIRIPGPIEIADEVLYANAHPSMSHVSADFIPVFGDCIRMLRQVLYTKDGQPFLVAGSGTLGWDMVASNLVEAGEDALVLHSGYFADSFADCLETYGAKVKQVKADIGAAVTEVDLENALKEKKYKVVTFTHVDTSTGVLSDAKMIGQVVKRVSPDTLVVLDGVCSVASEEIRMDDWGIDVVLSATQKGLGTPPGLSVVCASQRALNVLKGRKTPVSSYFANWNRWLPIMQAYEKGSPLYFATPPVNLIYAFHASLSAITKSQPSLEERFKLHKEASSKIKKAVADLGLKLVPNDLAFAANGMTAVYFPDGISAPDIIPRMLKQDVVVAAGLHKEVKDKYFRVGHMGITVTDESRGDVDKIISALQKAFAEARAK
;
A
#
# COMPACT_ATOMS: atom_id res chain seq x y z
N MET A 1 29.70 -61.79 15.65
CA MET A 1 29.29 -60.83 16.70
C MET A 1 30.49 -60.13 17.32
N GLN A 2 31.39 -60.85 18.01
CA GLN A 2 32.56 -60.24 18.67
C GLN A 2 33.45 -59.45 17.69
N ASP A 3 33.72 -59.97 16.50
CA ASP A 3 34.63 -59.33 15.52
C ASP A 3 34.07 -58.04 14.95
N ARG A 4 32.75 -57.98 14.70
CA ARG A 4 32.05 -56.74 14.30
C ARG A 4 32.16 -55.67 15.39
N ARG A 5 32.03 -56.06 16.66
CA ARG A 5 32.22 -55.17 17.82
C ARG A 5 33.68 -54.76 18.03
N ARG A 6 34.64 -55.59 17.59
CA ARG A 6 36.08 -55.31 17.61
C ARG A 6 36.44 -54.28 16.54
N ALA A 7 36.02 -54.48 15.30
CA ALA A 7 36.16 -53.53 14.21
C ALA A 7 35.52 -52.16 14.54
N GLU A 8 34.33 -52.16 15.16
CA GLU A 8 33.68 -50.91 15.61
C GLU A 8 34.46 -50.19 16.72
N LEU A 9 35.11 -50.92 17.63
CA LEU A 9 35.97 -50.34 18.67
C LEU A 9 37.28 -49.79 18.08
N ASP A 10 37.89 -50.47 17.12
CA ASP A 10 39.13 -50.02 16.50
C ASP A 10 38.89 -48.84 15.54
N ALA A 11 37.76 -48.79 14.82
CA ALA A 11 37.31 -47.60 14.09
C ALA A 11 37.03 -46.40 15.02
N LYS A 12 36.42 -46.63 16.19
CA LYS A 12 36.22 -45.59 17.22
C LYS A 12 37.55 -45.14 17.84
N ARG A 13 38.56 -46.00 17.92
CA ARG A 13 39.93 -45.64 18.33
C ARG A 13 40.66 -44.79 17.30
N GLN A 14 40.55 -45.12 16.00
CA GLN A 14 41.09 -44.29 14.92
C GLN A 14 40.48 -42.88 14.97
N LYS A 15 39.15 -42.77 14.97
CA LYS A 15 38.45 -41.46 15.00
C LYS A 15 38.77 -40.63 16.26
N LEU A 16 39.08 -41.28 17.39
CA LEU A 16 39.60 -40.62 18.60
C LEU A 16 41.07 -40.19 18.48
N ALA A 17 41.92 -40.95 17.80
CA ALA A 17 43.30 -40.58 17.53
C ALA A 17 43.38 -39.36 16.59
N ASP A 18 42.56 -39.33 15.54
CA ASP A 18 42.49 -38.22 14.58
C ASP A 18 41.97 -36.94 15.24
N LEU A 19 40.90 -37.03 16.04
CA LEU A 19 40.42 -35.92 16.87
C LEU A 19 41.48 -35.42 17.86
N LYS A 20 42.31 -36.30 18.42
CA LYS A 20 43.41 -35.90 19.31
C LYS A 20 44.53 -35.20 18.52
N LYS A 21 44.93 -35.72 17.37
CA LYS A 21 45.92 -35.13 16.47
C LYS A 21 45.51 -33.72 16.04
N ALA A 22 44.28 -33.54 15.57
CA ALA A 22 43.72 -32.25 15.20
C ALA A 22 43.69 -31.26 16.38
N ARG A 23 43.48 -31.73 17.63
CA ARG A 23 43.49 -30.90 18.83
C ARG A 23 44.90 -30.47 19.25
N GLU A 24 45.89 -31.36 19.16
CA GLU A 24 47.30 -31.04 19.36
C GLU A 24 47.83 -30.07 18.28
N GLU A 25 47.36 -30.21 17.03
CA GLU A 25 47.68 -29.32 15.91
C GLU A 25 47.05 -27.94 16.05
N ARG A 26 45.80 -27.86 16.54
CA ARG A 26 45.14 -26.59 16.89
C ARG A 26 45.86 -25.90 18.06
N GLN A 27 46.28 -26.64 19.09
CA GLN A 27 47.12 -26.10 20.17
C GLN A 27 48.49 -25.62 19.67
N LYS A 28 49.12 -26.30 18.70
CA LYS A 28 50.34 -25.80 18.05
C LYS A 28 50.11 -24.50 17.30
N ARG A 29 48.99 -24.35 16.57
CA ARG A 29 48.63 -23.07 15.93
C ARG A 29 48.40 -21.94 16.93
N GLU A 30 47.79 -22.21 18.09
CA GLU A 30 47.66 -21.19 19.14
C GLU A 30 48.99 -20.86 19.84
N LEU A 31 49.86 -21.85 20.06
CA LEU A 31 51.22 -21.64 20.59
C LEU A 31 52.17 -20.94 19.60
N ALA A 32 51.91 -21.03 18.29
CA ALA A 32 52.57 -20.22 17.28
C ALA A 32 52.05 -18.76 17.31
N ARG A 33 50.72 -18.58 17.28
CA ARG A 33 50.07 -17.26 17.36
C ARG A 33 50.43 -16.47 18.63
N ASN A 34 50.64 -17.16 19.76
CA ASN A 34 51.11 -16.54 21.01
C ASN A 34 52.63 -16.31 21.08
N LYS A 35 53.41 -16.67 20.05
CA LYS A 35 54.84 -16.33 19.92
C LYS A 35 55.10 -15.16 18.98
N GLU A 36 54.17 -14.85 18.07
CA GLU A 36 54.27 -13.75 17.13
C GLU A 36 53.48 -12.53 17.65
N GLY A 37 54.02 -11.93 18.72
CA GLY A 37 53.58 -10.65 19.26
C GLY A 37 54.60 -9.55 18.95
N GLU A 38 54.08 -8.34 18.73
CA GLU A 38 54.80 -7.06 18.57
C GLU A 38 55.65 -6.84 17.30
N LYS A 39 55.03 -6.16 16.32
CA LYS A 39 55.53 -4.88 15.80
C LYS A 39 54.40 -4.07 15.16
N LYS A 40 54.12 -2.87 15.68
CA LYS A 40 53.19 -1.90 15.08
C LYS A 40 53.98 -0.87 14.24
N PRO A 41 53.49 -0.45 13.07
CA PRO A 41 53.86 0.85 12.50
C PRO A 41 53.22 1.99 13.32
N VAL A 42 53.78 3.20 13.21
CA VAL A 42 53.34 4.39 13.96
C VAL A 42 52.64 5.37 13.04
N ILE A 43 51.44 5.83 13.41
CA ILE A 43 50.72 6.95 12.81
C ILE A 43 50.30 7.91 13.93
N SER A 44 50.21 9.21 13.62
CA SER A 44 50.17 10.32 14.58
C SER A 44 48.84 10.51 15.32
N PRO A 45 48.87 10.93 16.61
CA PRO A 45 47.71 10.95 17.51
C PRO A 45 46.85 12.23 17.36
N GLY A 46 46.36 12.50 16.15
CA GLY A 46 45.56 13.72 15.88
C GLY A 46 44.17 13.48 15.26
N LEU A 47 43.96 12.34 14.60
CA LEU A 47 42.74 12.07 13.81
C LEU A 47 41.80 11.03 14.46
N GLN A 48 42.18 10.47 15.61
CA GLN A 48 41.39 9.45 16.31
C GLN A 48 40.28 10.08 17.17
N GLU A 49 40.60 11.15 17.90
CA GLU A 49 39.68 11.75 18.88
C GLU A 49 38.48 12.47 18.23
N GLU A 50 38.65 13.07 17.04
CA GLU A 50 37.52 13.65 16.29
C GLU A 50 36.53 12.58 15.79
N VAL A 51 37.03 11.42 15.35
CA VAL A 51 36.21 10.30 14.87
C VAL A 51 35.46 9.64 16.04
N ASP A 52 36.15 9.34 17.14
CA ASP A 52 35.54 8.73 18.32
C ASP A 52 34.56 9.71 19.02
N SER A 53 34.80 11.02 18.97
CA SER A 53 33.84 12.04 19.45
C SER A 53 32.57 12.14 18.60
N LEU A 54 32.65 11.89 17.29
CA LEU A 54 31.47 11.88 16.41
C LEU A 54 30.66 10.59 16.56
N LEU A 55 31.32 9.44 16.67
CA LEU A 55 30.68 8.15 16.98
C LEU A 55 30.01 8.16 18.36
N GLY A 56 30.65 8.78 19.37
CA GLY A 56 30.11 8.91 20.72
C GLY A 56 28.87 9.80 20.84
N GLN A 57 28.59 10.67 19.88
CA GLN A 57 27.36 11.47 19.83
C GLN A 57 26.20 10.77 19.10
N LEU A 58 26.48 9.78 18.24
CA LEU A 58 25.45 9.07 17.47
C LEU A 58 24.78 7.91 18.22
N ILE A 59 25.38 7.42 19.32
CA ILE A 59 24.89 6.24 20.06
C ILE A 59 24.63 6.60 21.53
N GLY A 60 23.40 7.03 21.82
CA GLY A 60 22.87 7.07 23.18
C GLY A 60 22.62 5.66 23.74
N PRO A 61 22.69 5.45 25.08
CA PRO A 61 22.69 4.11 25.64
C PRO A 61 21.29 3.59 26.02
N GLU A 62 20.99 2.36 25.60
CA GLU A 62 20.70 1.26 26.53
C GLU A 62 20.83 -0.08 25.79
N GLY A 63 21.22 -1.15 26.48
CA GLY A 63 21.52 -2.42 25.81
C GLY A 63 21.29 -3.64 26.69
N TYR A 64 20.89 -4.75 26.07
CA TYR A 64 20.80 -6.05 26.70
C TYR A 64 21.50 -7.13 25.88
N SER A 65 22.44 -7.82 26.54
CA SER A 65 23.23 -8.92 25.97
C SER A 65 22.45 -10.24 25.99
N THR A 66 22.53 -11.00 24.90
CA THR A 66 22.02 -12.39 24.83
C THR A 66 22.98 -13.38 25.49
N PRO A 67 22.53 -14.21 26.46
CA PRO A 67 23.31 -15.34 26.95
C PRO A 67 23.12 -16.56 26.04
N VAL A 68 24.21 -17.28 25.73
CA VAL A 68 24.20 -18.47 24.87
C VAL A 68 23.85 -19.73 25.66
N SER A 69 23.04 -20.61 25.07
CA SER A 69 22.62 -21.89 25.68
C SER A 69 23.75 -22.94 25.68
N SER A 70 23.80 -23.77 26.72
CA SER A 70 24.63 -24.98 26.79
C SER A 70 23.80 -26.17 27.29
N THR A 71 23.83 -27.28 26.55
CA THR A 71 22.95 -28.46 26.74
C THR A 71 23.38 -29.40 27.90
N PRO A 72 22.48 -30.27 28.40
CA PRO A 72 22.47 -30.65 29.83
C PRO A 72 23.01 -32.05 30.17
N GLY A 73 23.27 -32.27 31.48
CA GLY A 73 23.56 -33.58 32.07
C GLY A 73 23.26 -33.64 33.59
N THR A 74 22.47 -34.62 34.01
CA THR A 74 21.93 -34.84 35.38
C THR A 74 22.71 -35.92 36.17
N PRO A 75 22.35 -36.32 37.42
CA PRO A 75 21.77 -35.60 38.58
C PRO A 75 22.52 -35.87 39.92
N SER A 76 22.10 -35.27 41.06
CA SER A 76 21.50 -36.01 42.21
C SER A 76 21.51 -35.30 43.60
N VAL A 77 20.31 -35.23 44.21
CA VAL A 77 19.95 -35.42 45.64
C VAL A 77 20.38 -34.37 46.71
N PRO A 78 19.55 -34.04 47.74
CA PRO A 78 19.69 -32.80 48.54
C PRO A 78 19.83 -32.99 50.08
N ARG A 79 20.03 -31.87 50.82
CA ARG A 79 19.52 -31.59 52.19
C ARG A 79 20.00 -30.21 52.72
N GLY A 80 19.33 -29.62 53.72
CA GLY A 80 19.95 -28.61 54.61
C GLY A 80 19.19 -27.32 54.92
N ASP A 81 18.11 -27.44 55.67
CA ASP A 81 17.45 -26.46 56.57
C ASP A 81 18.01 -25.02 56.73
N ALA A 82 17.27 -24.05 56.17
CA ALA A 82 16.56 -22.93 56.82
C ALA A 82 16.95 -22.35 58.22
N ARG A 83 16.67 -21.02 58.38
CA ARG A 83 16.53 -20.20 59.63
C ARG A 83 17.87 -19.70 60.28
N LEU A 84 17.96 -18.57 61.02
CA LEU A 84 16.99 -17.52 61.43
C LEU A 84 17.66 -16.12 61.65
N SER A 85 16.82 -15.09 61.75
CA SER A 85 16.97 -13.64 62.07
C SER A 85 17.98 -13.08 63.12
N GLY A 86 18.45 -11.84 62.85
CA GLY A 86 18.72 -10.74 63.84
C GLY A 86 20.00 -10.83 64.69
N LEU A 87 20.61 -9.78 65.26
CA LEU A 87 20.47 -8.29 65.28
C LEU A 87 21.91 -7.69 65.53
N GLY A 88 22.24 -6.39 65.53
CA GLY A 88 21.56 -5.10 65.29
C GLY A 88 22.25 -3.94 66.06
N THR A 89 22.03 -2.66 65.67
CA THR A 89 22.60 -1.39 66.26
C THR A 89 24.15 -1.24 66.18
N ASP A 90 24.77 -0.05 66.06
CA ASP A 90 24.41 1.30 66.53
C ASP A 90 25.12 2.46 65.75
N GLY A 91 24.70 3.73 65.90
CA GLY A 91 25.53 4.94 65.57
C GLY A 91 25.00 6.00 64.57
N LEU A 92 24.71 7.23 65.05
CA LEU A 92 24.26 8.45 64.33
C LEU A 92 24.68 9.72 65.13
N PRO A 93 24.39 10.99 64.74
CA PRO A 93 24.66 11.75 63.50
C PRO A 93 25.27 13.17 63.79
N VAL A 94 25.21 14.14 62.85
CA VAL A 94 25.00 15.65 63.00
C VAL A 94 25.86 16.56 62.08
N SER A 95 25.19 17.43 61.27
CA SER A 95 25.62 18.75 60.67
C SER A 95 26.89 18.83 59.76
N GLY A 96 27.05 19.74 58.76
CA GLY A 96 26.12 20.69 58.10
C GLY A 96 26.81 21.94 57.46
N ARG A 97 26.18 22.53 56.41
CA ARG A 97 26.35 23.88 55.77
C ARG A 97 27.44 24.19 54.68
N ILE A 98 26.97 24.72 53.52
CA ILE A 98 27.35 25.95 52.73
C ILE A 98 28.86 26.20 52.40
N SER A 99 29.31 26.45 51.15
CA SER A 99 29.28 27.73 50.36
C SER A 99 29.88 27.51 48.93
N ARG A 100 29.38 28.05 47.80
CA ARG A 100 29.55 29.41 47.17
C ARG A 100 31.01 29.87 46.91
N ALA A 101 31.38 30.60 45.83
CA ALA A 101 30.78 30.96 44.53
C ALA A 101 31.79 31.81 43.67
N SER A 102 31.31 32.47 42.59
CA SER A 102 31.89 33.62 41.81
C SER A 102 33.14 33.37 40.94
N ASN A 103 33.36 33.98 39.75
CA ASN A 103 32.62 34.84 38.78
C ASN A 103 33.30 34.63 37.38
N GLY A 104 32.86 35.08 36.19
CA GLY A 104 31.67 35.83 35.71
C GLY A 104 31.98 36.59 34.38
N GLU A 105 30.98 36.83 33.51
CA GLU A 105 30.98 37.77 32.34
C GLU A 105 31.89 37.44 31.11
N SER A 106 31.66 37.88 29.84
CA SER A 106 30.45 38.31 29.09
C SER A 106 30.71 38.58 27.57
N VAL A 107 29.66 38.55 26.72
CA VAL A 107 29.46 39.35 25.45
C VAL A 107 30.17 38.91 24.12
N SER A 108 29.80 39.58 23.00
CA SER A 108 29.88 39.28 21.55
C SER A 108 31.26 39.57 20.87
N ASP A 109 31.53 39.48 19.54
CA ASP A 109 30.76 39.87 18.33
C ASP A 109 31.32 39.38 16.96
N LYS A 110 30.67 39.75 15.83
CA LYS A 110 31.10 39.52 14.41
C LYS A 110 31.81 40.76 13.80
N PRO A 111 32.55 40.64 12.67
CA PRO A 111 32.15 41.38 11.43
C PRO A 111 32.58 40.74 10.06
N ILE A 112 32.28 41.46 8.94
CA ILE A 112 32.48 41.14 7.49
C ILE A 112 32.44 42.49 6.69
N PRO A 113 32.62 42.64 5.33
CA PRO A 113 32.95 41.71 4.22
C PRO A 113 33.98 42.22 3.14
N GLY A 114 34.22 41.43 2.06
CA GLY A 114 34.58 41.91 0.70
C GLY A 114 36.07 41.84 0.24
N LEU A 115 36.42 41.88 -1.06
CA LEU A 115 35.63 41.77 -2.31
C LEU A 115 36.50 41.53 -3.61
N THR A 116 36.05 40.67 -4.54
CA THR A 116 36.29 40.64 -6.03
C THR A 116 37.61 40.19 -6.72
N ALA A 117 37.39 39.53 -7.90
CA ALA A 117 38.19 39.47 -9.16
C ALA A 117 39.38 38.47 -9.31
N LEU A 118 39.60 37.78 -10.46
CA LEU A 118 38.82 37.59 -11.72
C LEU A 118 39.41 36.39 -12.55
N MET A 119 38.55 35.62 -13.25
CA MET A 119 38.83 34.70 -14.40
C MET A 119 39.77 33.48 -14.19
N GLY A 120 39.54 32.29 -14.77
CA GLY A 120 38.41 31.79 -15.58
C GLY A 120 38.60 30.31 -16.03
N ASP A 121 37.47 29.64 -16.32
CA ASP A 121 37.17 28.42 -17.12
C ASP A 121 38.19 27.25 -17.19
N ASP A 122 37.83 25.98 -16.94
CA ASP A 122 36.98 25.15 -17.83
C ASP A 122 36.33 23.89 -17.15
N PHE A 123 35.50 23.15 -17.91
CA PHE A 123 34.63 22.00 -17.52
C PHE A 123 35.37 20.64 -17.30
N PRO A 124 34.77 19.52 -16.74
CA PRO A 124 33.38 19.06 -16.93
C PRO A 124 32.65 18.33 -15.76
N GLU A 125 31.54 17.67 -16.14
CA GLU A 125 30.72 16.62 -15.50
C GLU A 125 31.46 15.66 -14.53
N GLY A 126 30.81 14.96 -13.58
CA GLY A 126 29.39 14.66 -13.36
C GLY A 126 29.25 13.16 -13.05
N ALA A 127 28.71 12.77 -11.88
CA ALA A 127 28.94 11.43 -11.33
C ALA A 127 27.68 10.71 -10.82
N HIS A 128 27.36 9.56 -11.42
CA HIS A 128 26.49 8.52 -10.85
C HIS A 128 27.24 7.19 -10.71
N THR A 129 26.98 6.48 -9.60
CA THR A 129 27.13 5.03 -9.39
C THR A 129 28.43 4.31 -9.84
N PRO A 130 29.31 3.91 -8.89
CA PRO A 130 29.92 2.58 -8.91
C PRO A 130 28.82 1.57 -8.47
N ARG A 131 28.44 0.54 -9.23
CA ARG A 131 29.22 -0.61 -9.73
C ARG A 131 30.01 -1.33 -8.65
N ILE A 132 29.57 -2.54 -8.32
CA ILE A 132 30.30 -3.53 -7.52
C ILE A 132 31.62 -3.87 -8.26
N PRO A 133 32.80 -3.61 -7.67
CA PRO A 133 34.06 -4.06 -8.26
C PRO A 133 34.33 -5.52 -7.88
N VAL A 134 34.74 -6.33 -8.85
CA VAL A 134 35.39 -7.62 -8.58
C VAL A 134 36.70 -7.32 -7.83
N LYS A 135 36.96 -8.02 -6.72
CA LYS A 135 38.28 -7.95 -6.08
C LYS A 135 39.32 -8.61 -6.99
N PHE A 136 40.28 -7.82 -7.45
CA PHE A 136 41.51 -8.35 -8.04
C PHE A 136 42.32 -9.08 -6.97
N LEU A 137 43.11 -10.05 -7.41
CA LEU A 137 44.10 -10.71 -6.57
C LEU A 137 45.31 -9.76 -6.45
N ASP A 138 45.68 -9.39 -5.22
CA ASP A 138 46.93 -8.65 -5.00
C ASP A 138 48.11 -9.51 -5.47
N THR A 139 48.93 -8.94 -6.36
CA THR A 139 50.13 -9.62 -6.86
C THR A 139 51.29 -9.27 -5.94
N GLU A 140 51.66 -10.18 -5.04
CA GLU A 140 52.89 -10.03 -4.27
C GLU A 140 54.10 -10.12 -5.22
N GLU A 141 54.89 -9.05 -5.29
CA GLU A 141 56.13 -9.02 -6.08
C GLU A 141 57.21 -9.87 -5.41
N ASP A 142 57.24 -11.17 -5.73
CA ASP A 142 58.36 -12.04 -5.35
C ASP A 142 59.65 -11.55 -6.04
N LEU A 143 60.60 -11.04 -5.25
CA LEU A 143 61.87 -10.51 -5.76
C LEU A 143 62.68 -11.62 -6.45
N PHE A 144 62.88 -11.49 -7.76
CA PHE A 144 63.85 -12.30 -8.51
C PHE A 144 65.29 -12.00 -8.03
N GLU A 145 65.79 -12.75 -7.05
CA GLU A 145 67.22 -12.80 -6.74
C GLU A 145 68.00 -13.38 -7.93
N LEU A 146 68.82 -12.53 -8.56
CA LEU A 146 69.70 -12.93 -9.65
C LEU A 146 70.71 -13.99 -9.16
N PRO A 147 70.85 -15.15 -9.84
CA PRO A 147 71.80 -16.17 -9.44
C PRO A 147 73.23 -15.64 -9.51
N GLN A 148 73.98 -15.79 -8.41
CA GLN A 148 75.32 -15.22 -8.29
C GLN A 148 76.29 -15.85 -9.29
N LYS A 149 76.90 -15.01 -10.14
CA LYS A 149 77.94 -15.44 -11.08
C LYS A 149 79.17 -15.95 -10.32
N GLN A 150 79.52 -17.23 -10.53
CA GLN A 150 80.76 -17.81 -9.99
C GLN A 150 81.98 -17.00 -10.43
N LYS A 151 82.85 -16.64 -9.47
CA LYS A 151 84.18 -16.12 -9.76
C LYS A 151 85.12 -17.27 -10.10
N VAL A 152 85.47 -17.41 -11.38
CA VAL A 152 86.59 -18.27 -11.80
C VAL A 152 87.90 -17.64 -11.32
N ILE A 153 88.65 -18.35 -10.50
CA ILE A 153 89.99 -17.94 -10.04
C ILE A 153 91.04 -18.62 -10.92
N TYR A 154 91.91 -17.82 -11.53
CA TYR A 154 93.05 -18.34 -12.29
C TYR A 154 94.15 -18.83 -11.34
N ASN A 155 94.75 -19.98 -11.66
CA ASN A 155 96.13 -20.30 -11.29
C ASN A 155 96.79 -21.05 -12.45
N LYS A 156 98.09 -20.85 -12.64
CA LYS A 156 98.90 -21.50 -13.68
C LYS A 156 99.80 -22.54 -13.05
N GLU A 157 99.88 -23.72 -13.66
CA GLU A 157 101.14 -24.48 -13.74
C GLU A 157 101.09 -25.53 -14.88
N VAL A 158 102.04 -25.42 -15.81
CA VAL A 158 102.89 -26.45 -16.46
C VAL A 158 102.34 -27.91 -16.47
N GLN A 159 102.23 -28.65 -17.59
CA GLN A 159 103.28 -28.96 -18.58
C GLN A 159 102.74 -29.50 -19.96
N THR A 160 103.66 -29.81 -20.89
CA THR A 160 103.50 -30.47 -22.21
C THR A 160 103.17 -31.98 -22.12
N ALA A 161 102.73 -32.72 -23.15
CA ALA A 161 102.86 -32.54 -24.62
C ALA A 161 101.76 -33.21 -25.48
N GLU A 162 101.50 -32.57 -26.64
CA GLU A 162 101.29 -33.09 -28.02
C GLU A 162 100.69 -34.49 -28.32
N ILE A 163 99.67 -34.54 -29.22
CA ILE A 163 99.69 -35.18 -30.57
C ILE A 163 98.33 -35.04 -31.34
N GLU A 164 98.43 -34.87 -32.68
CA GLU A 164 97.44 -35.06 -33.78
C GLU A 164 96.01 -34.44 -33.81
N THR A 165 95.90 -33.34 -34.58
CA THR A 165 94.98 -33.07 -35.74
C THR A 165 93.46 -33.38 -35.76
N GLU A 166 92.73 -32.38 -36.29
CA GLU A 166 91.37 -32.27 -36.87
C GLU A 166 90.79 -33.45 -37.70
N PRO A 167 89.44 -33.52 -38.01
CA PRO A 167 88.56 -32.37 -38.34
C PRO A 167 87.07 -32.37 -37.91
N THR A 168 86.41 -31.22 -38.19
CA THR A 168 84.95 -30.98 -38.38
C THR A 168 83.96 -31.27 -37.23
N GLY A 169 83.24 -30.22 -36.79
CA GLY A 169 82.03 -30.33 -35.97
C GLY A 169 80.73 -30.41 -36.79
N PRO A 170 79.57 -30.70 -36.16
CA PRO A 170 78.29 -30.91 -36.83
C PRO A 170 77.69 -29.62 -37.42
N THR A 171 76.93 -29.77 -38.49
CA THR A 171 76.29 -28.66 -39.22
C THR A 171 75.05 -28.10 -38.53
N GLU A 172 74.80 -26.80 -38.76
CA GLU A 172 73.78 -25.99 -38.07
C GLU A 172 72.34 -26.54 -38.18
N GLU A 173 72.04 -27.33 -39.21
CA GLU A 173 70.73 -27.96 -39.41
C GLU A 173 70.41 -29.01 -38.32
N GLU A 174 71.39 -29.79 -37.85
CA GLU A 174 71.17 -30.78 -36.79
C GLU A 174 70.84 -30.13 -35.45
N LEU A 175 71.37 -28.93 -35.19
CA LEU A 175 71.10 -28.18 -33.97
C LEU A 175 69.66 -27.66 -33.96
N ARG A 176 69.19 -27.10 -35.08
CA ARG A 176 67.83 -26.60 -35.25
C ARG A 176 66.78 -27.72 -35.20
N LEU A 177 67.11 -28.91 -35.69
CA LEU A 177 66.22 -30.07 -35.67
C LEU A 177 66.03 -30.61 -34.23
N LYS A 178 67.08 -30.62 -33.41
CA LYS A 178 67.00 -30.96 -31.98
C LYS A 178 66.16 -29.95 -31.18
N ILE A 179 66.39 -28.65 -31.38
CA ILE A 179 65.61 -27.60 -30.69
C ILE A 179 64.11 -27.78 -30.97
N ARG A 180 63.71 -28.01 -32.22
CA ARG A 180 62.30 -28.27 -32.56
C ARG A 180 61.74 -29.54 -31.90
N GLN A 181 62.54 -30.60 -31.77
CA GLN A 181 62.12 -31.83 -31.08
C GLN A 181 61.99 -31.63 -29.56
N GLU A 182 62.80 -30.77 -28.95
CA GLU A 182 62.67 -30.38 -27.55
C GLU A 182 61.43 -29.49 -27.33
N GLU A 183 61.18 -28.52 -28.23
CA GLU A 183 59.95 -27.69 -28.24
C GLU A 183 58.68 -28.55 -28.39
N GLU A 184 58.65 -29.50 -29.33
CA GLU A 184 57.52 -30.42 -29.52
C GLU A 184 57.32 -31.31 -28.27
N ALA A 185 58.40 -31.82 -27.67
CA ALA A 185 58.33 -32.63 -26.45
C ALA A 185 57.97 -31.83 -25.18
N GLU A 186 58.17 -30.52 -25.14
CA GLU A 186 57.65 -29.64 -24.06
C GLU A 186 56.18 -29.29 -24.28
N TRP A 187 55.77 -29.06 -25.54
CA TRP A 187 54.36 -28.83 -25.89
C TRP A 187 53.48 -30.06 -25.58
N GLU A 188 53.94 -31.28 -25.89
CA GLU A 188 53.22 -32.50 -25.52
C GLU A 188 53.14 -32.69 -23.99
N ARG A 189 54.17 -32.31 -23.23
CA ARG A 189 54.14 -32.35 -21.76
C ARG A 189 53.14 -31.35 -21.17
N GLN A 190 53.19 -30.08 -21.57
CA GLN A 190 52.21 -29.07 -21.13
C GLN A 190 50.77 -29.45 -21.51
N ARG A 191 50.58 -30.13 -22.65
CA ARG A 191 49.28 -30.63 -23.06
C ARG A 191 48.80 -31.79 -22.18
N ALA A 192 49.65 -32.77 -21.90
CA ALA A 192 49.30 -33.89 -21.03
C ALA A 192 49.02 -33.43 -19.58
N GLU A 193 49.74 -32.41 -19.11
CA GLU A 193 49.56 -31.79 -17.80
C GLU A 193 48.19 -31.08 -17.72
N LYS A 194 47.80 -30.31 -18.74
CA LYS A 194 46.46 -29.71 -18.85
C LYS A 194 45.33 -30.72 -19.04
N GLU A 195 45.55 -31.78 -19.81
CA GLU A 195 44.56 -32.86 -19.94
C GLU A 195 44.38 -33.61 -18.61
N HIS A 196 45.41 -33.68 -17.76
CA HIS A 196 45.31 -34.20 -16.39
C HIS A 196 44.61 -33.23 -15.43
N GLU A 197 44.91 -31.93 -15.46
CA GLU A 197 44.19 -30.91 -14.66
C GLU A 197 42.69 -30.93 -14.95
N LEU A 198 42.30 -30.99 -16.23
CA LEU A 198 40.89 -30.99 -16.67
C LEU A 198 40.19 -32.33 -16.35
N GLU A 199 40.92 -33.45 -16.23
CA GLU A 199 40.38 -34.72 -15.71
C GLU A 199 40.23 -34.70 -14.17
N GLU A 200 41.05 -33.96 -13.44
CA GLU A 200 40.89 -33.73 -11.98
C GLU A 200 39.74 -32.74 -11.69
N GLU A 201 39.60 -31.64 -12.43
CA GLU A 201 38.44 -30.74 -12.33
C GLU A 201 37.13 -31.51 -12.57
N ARG A 202 37.08 -32.35 -13.62
CA ARG A 202 35.93 -33.21 -13.91
C ARG A 202 35.69 -34.35 -12.90
N LYS A 203 36.61 -34.60 -11.96
CA LYS A 203 36.35 -35.43 -10.76
C LYS A 203 35.80 -34.58 -9.63
N LEU A 204 36.37 -33.41 -9.38
CA LEU A 204 35.89 -32.47 -8.35
C LEU A 204 34.46 -32.01 -8.62
N GLU A 205 34.12 -31.66 -9.86
CA GLU A 205 32.73 -31.35 -10.26
C GLU A 205 31.78 -32.53 -9.95
N LYS A 206 32.24 -33.77 -10.17
CA LYS A 206 31.45 -34.97 -9.89
C LYS A 206 31.35 -35.32 -8.41
N GLU A 207 32.40 -35.13 -7.61
CA GLU A 207 32.31 -35.30 -6.15
C GLU A 207 31.38 -34.23 -5.55
N ILE A 208 31.35 -33.02 -6.10
CA ILE A 208 30.37 -31.98 -5.73
C ILE A 208 28.95 -32.37 -6.18
N GLU A 209 28.78 -32.91 -7.39
CA GLU A 209 27.48 -33.38 -7.91
C GLU A 209 26.94 -34.59 -7.11
N ASP A 210 27.81 -35.52 -6.70
CA ASP A 210 27.48 -36.67 -5.82
C ASP A 210 27.27 -36.25 -4.34
N GLU A 211 27.95 -35.21 -3.83
CA GLU A 211 27.67 -34.63 -2.49
C GLU A 211 26.34 -33.85 -2.46
N ILE A 212 25.89 -33.28 -3.58
CA ILE A 212 24.53 -32.72 -3.74
C ILE A 212 23.52 -33.89 -3.95
N ARG A 213 23.47 -34.78 -2.94
CA ARG A 213 22.43 -35.82 -2.87
C ARG A 213 21.06 -35.16 -2.81
N GLU A 214 20.33 -35.21 -3.92
CA GLU A 214 18.91 -34.89 -3.93
C GLU A 214 18.16 -35.80 -2.94
N LEU A 215 17.63 -35.20 -1.87
CA LEU A 215 16.70 -35.85 -0.95
C LEU A 215 15.55 -36.46 -1.75
N THR A 216 15.17 -37.71 -1.49
CA THR A 216 14.05 -38.35 -2.21
C THR A 216 12.74 -37.65 -1.86
N GLU A 217 11.70 -37.79 -2.69
CA GLU A 217 10.39 -37.17 -2.39
C GLU A 217 9.80 -37.66 -1.05
N GLU A 218 10.08 -38.91 -0.66
CA GLU A 218 9.71 -39.47 0.65
C GLU A 218 10.48 -38.79 1.80
N GLU A 219 11.80 -38.59 1.66
CA GLU A 219 12.60 -37.87 2.64
C GLU A 219 12.17 -36.39 2.75
N ARG A 220 11.95 -35.71 1.62
CA ARG A 220 11.42 -34.33 1.57
C ARG A 220 10.05 -34.24 2.26
N ALA A 221 9.12 -35.15 1.97
CA ALA A 221 7.79 -35.20 2.59
C ALA A 221 7.88 -35.43 4.12
N SER A 222 8.80 -36.29 4.58
CA SER A 222 9.01 -36.51 6.02
C SER A 222 9.49 -35.26 6.75
N ILE A 223 10.31 -34.42 6.10
CA ILE A 223 10.80 -33.15 6.64
C ILE A 223 9.67 -32.11 6.67
N TYR A 224 8.86 -32.01 5.61
CA TYR A 224 7.70 -31.09 5.59
C TYR A 224 6.62 -31.42 6.62
N ILE A 225 6.52 -32.68 7.06
CA ILE A 225 5.59 -33.12 8.12
C ILE A 225 6.18 -32.93 9.52
N ALA A 226 7.49 -32.71 9.66
CA ALA A 226 8.13 -32.56 10.96
C ALA A 226 7.67 -31.27 11.67
N PRO A 227 7.14 -31.34 12.91
CA PRO A 227 6.59 -30.18 13.60
C PRO A 227 7.65 -29.12 13.91
N GLU A 228 8.91 -29.53 14.13
CA GLU A 228 10.05 -28.61 14.32
C GLU A 228 10.37 -27.81 13.06
N PHE A 229 10.23 -28.42 11.87
CA PHE A 229 10.38 -27.72 10.60
C PHE A 229 9.22 -26.77 10.34
N LEU A 230 7.99 -27.16 10.70
CA LEU A 230 6.82 -26.29 10.60
C LEU A 230 6.90 -25.10 11.58
N GLU A 231 7.32 -25.30 12.85
CA GLU A 231 7.57 -24.19 13.78
C GLU A 231 8.67 -23.24 13.24
N PHE A 232 9.74 -23.77 12.63
CA PHE A 232 10.80 -22.97 12.01
C PHE A 232 10.34 -22.20 10.76
N VAL A 233 9.56 -22.82 9.87
CA VAL A 233 9.00 -22.17 8.68
C VAL A 233 7.97 -21.10 9.08
N GLU A 234 7.15 -21.34 10.11
CA GLU A 234 6.22 -20.32 10.60
C GLU A 234 6.98 -19.10 11.16
N GLN A 235 8.01 -19.31 11.98
CA GLN A 235 8.83 -18.23 12.55
C GLN A 235 9.60 -17.45 11.48
N SER A 236 10.32 -18.14 10.59
CA SER A 236 11.08 -17.49 9.52
C SER A 236 10.18 -16.75 8.52
N THR A 237 9.03 -17.32 8.14
CA THR A 237 8.07 -16.59 7.31
C THR A 237 7.43 -15.41 8.02
N LYS A 238 7.23 -15.41 9.35
CA LYS A 238 6.74 -14.22 10.09
C LYS A 238 7.71 -13.05 9.94
N ILE A 239 9.02 -13.31 10.07
CA ILE A 239 10.07 -12.29 9.86
C ILE A 239 10.05 -11.79 8.41
N VAL A 240 9.98 -12.70 7.42
CA VAL A 240 9.97 -12.32 5.99
C VAL A 240 8.71 -11.53 5.62
N GLN A 241 7.52 -11.91 6.08
CA GLN A 241 6.30 -11.13 5.81
C GLN A 241 6.33 -9.75 6.48
N ARG A 242 6.88 -9.62 7.70
CA ARG A 242 7.05 -8.31 8.35
C ARG A 242 7.90 -7.38 7.47
N ALA A 243 9.03 -7.88 6.97
CA ALA A 243 9.92 -7.13 6.08
C ALA A 243 9.33 -6.83 4.68
N LEU A 244 8.46 -7.70 4.15
CA LEU A 244 7.77 -7.49 2.87
C LEU A 244 6.62 -6.48 2.94
N ASN A 245 6.02 -6.29 4.12
CA ASN A 245 4.90 -5.37 4.33
C ASN A 245 5.32 -4.01 4.93
N ASP A 246 6.62 -3.79 5.14
CA ASP A 246 7.19 -2.47 5.39
C ASP A 246 7.13 -1.64 4.10
N GLY A 247 5.99 -0.98 3.87
CA GLY A 247 5.68 -0.18 2.68
C GLY A 247 6.51 1.11 2.49
N TYR A 248 7.71 1.17 3.05
CA TYR A 248 8.67 2.23 2.83
C TYR A 248 9.53 1.90 1.60
N ASP A 249 9.29 2.61 0.50
CA ASP A 249 10.05 2.41 -0.74
C ASP A 249 11.47 3.00 -0.63
N TYR A 250 12.43 2.16 -0.24
CA TYR A 250 13.86 2.47 -0.18
C TYR A 250 14.48 2.84 -1.55
N ILE A 251 13.77 2.62 -2.67
CA ILE A 251 14.20 2.92 -4.04
C ILE A 251 13.63 4.27 -4.51
N ARG A 252 12.71 4.87 -3.76
CA ARG A 252 12.12 6.18 -4.07
C ARG A 252 13.15 7.30 -3.91
N ASP A 253 13.70 7.76 -5.03
CA ASP A 253 14.68 8.84 -5.06
C ASP A 253 14.03 10.19 -4.69
N TYR A 254 14.35 10.67 -3.49
CA TYR A 254 13.86 11.94 -2.94
C TYR A 254 14.34 13.19 -3.71
N THR A 255 15.24 13.06 -4.69
CA THR A 255 15.59 14.16 -5.61
C THR A 255 14.56 14.37 -6.72
N ILE A 256 13.69 13.39 -6.98
CA ILE A 256 12.65 13.46 -8.03
C ILE A 256 11.26 13.50 -7.37
N GLY A 257 10.77 14.71 -7.09
CA GLY A 257 9.37 14.92 -6.67
C GLY A 257 9.19 15.84 -5.46
N THR A 258 9.66 17.09 -5.53
CA THR A 258 9.27 18.18 -4.62
C THR A 258 8.24 19.13 -5.26
N GLU A 259 7.26 18.56 -5.96
CA GLU A 259 5.95 19.19 -6.15
C GLU A 259 4.95 18.42 -5.28
N ALA A 260 4.18 19.15 -4.46
CA ALA A 260 3.40 18.55 -3.38
C ALA A 260 1.98 18.20 -3.84
N ASP A 261 1.75 16.91 -4.14
CA ASP A 261 0.39 16.31 -4.13
C ASP A 261 -0.11 16.21 -2.67
N GLY A 262 -0.41 17.37 -2.08
CA GLY A 262 -1.27 17.48 -0.90
C GLY A 262 -2.71 17.38 -1.34
N ASP A 263 -3.25 16.16 -1.42
CA ASP A 263 -4.67 15.95 -1.72
C ASP A 263 -5.55 16.22 -0.50
N ASP A 264 -5.67 17.51 -0.17
CA ASP A 264 -6.50 18.05 0.92
C ASP A 264 -8.00 17.69 0.78
N SER A 265 -8.41 17.00 -0.31
CA SER A 265 -9.79 16.56 -0.51
C SER A 265 -10.14 15.26 0.23
N GLU A 266 -9.16 14.43 0.63
CA GLU A 266 -9.40 13.24 1.47
C GLU A 266 -9.49 13.56 2.98
N GLY A 267 -9.11 14.78 3.42
CA GLY A 267 -8.98 15.21 4.83
C GLY A 267 -10.27 15.24 5.68
N LYS A 268 -11.34 14.56 5.25
CA LYS A 268 -12.59 14.32 6.00
C LYS A 268 -13.06 12.87 5.98
N ARG A 269 -12.22 11.91 5.56
CA ARG A 269 -12.56 10.48 5.61
C ARG A 269 -11.52 9.69 6.39
N VAL A 270 -12.01 8.97 7.40
CA VAL A 270 -11.26 7.96 8.13
C VAL A 270 -10.74 6.91 7.15
N LYS A 271 -9.43 6.69 7.15
CA LYS A 271 -8.73 5.83 6.20
C LYS A 271 -8.57 4.44 6.79
N ARG A 272 -9.16 3.42 6.17
CA ARG A 272 -8.93 2.03 6.60
C ARG A 272 -7.47 1.65 6.33
N ILE A 273 -6.69 1.41 7.38
CA ILE A 273 -5.31 0.94 7.26
C ILE A 273 -5.33 -0.53 6.83
N CYS A 274 -6.00 -1.37 7.62
CA CYS A 274 -6.09 -2.80 7.39
C CYS A 274 -7.40 -3.38 7.98
N ALA A 275 -7.70 -4.61 7.59
CA ALA A 275 -8.75 -5.42 8.20
C ALA A 275 -8.17 -6.81 8.43
N PHE A 276 -7.92 -7.16 9.69
CA PHE A 276 -7.35 -8.43 10.07
C PHE A 276 -8.35 -9.56 9.88
N TYR A 277 -7.94 -10.61 9.17
CA TYR A 277 -8.74 -11.80 8.93
C TYR A 277 -7.85 -13.00 8.60
N ASP A 278 -7.99 -14.08 9.37
CA ASP A 278 -7.36 -15.38 9.14
C ASP A 278 -8.46 -16.43 8.94
N GLU A 279 -8.44 -17.14 7.80
CA GLU A 279 -9.44 -18.16 7.48
C GLU A 279 -9.47 -19.32 8.49
N ARG A 280 -8.35 -19.61 9.17
CA ARG A 280 -8.28 -20.65 10.20
C ARG A 280 -8.91 -20.21 11.52
N TRP A 281 -8.52 -19.05 12.04
CA TRP A 281 -8.84 -18.67 13.42
C TRP A 281 -10.03 -17.71 13.56
N SER A 282 -10.35 -16.90 12.55
CA SER A 282 -11.40 -15.87 12.66
C SER A 282 -12.73 -16.24 11.97
N LYS A 283 -12.71 -17.23 11.08
CA LYS A 283 -13.87 -17.67 10.29
C LYS A 283 -15.01 -18.18 11.19
N ASN A 284 -16.22 -17.64 10.99
CA ASN A 284 -17.43 -17.97 11.75
C ASN A 284 -17.35 -17.71 13.28
N ARG A 285 -16.37 -16.94 13.74
CA ARG A 285 -16.32 -16.38 15.10
C ARG A 285 -16.65 -14.88 15.02
N SER A 286 -17.11 -14.29 16.12
CA SER A 286 -17.28 -12.84 16.27
C SER A 286 -16.27 -12.31 17.27
N VAL A 287 -15.72 -11.11 17.03
CA VAL A 287 -14.89 -10.43 18.02
C VAL A 287 -15.78 -10.07 19.22
N THR A 288 -15.35 -10.45 20.43
CA THR A 288 -16.06 -10.15 21.69
C THR A 288 -15.51 -8.88 22.35
N ASP A 289 -14.19 -8.74 22.38
CA ASP A 289 -13.49 -7.61 23.00
C ASP A 289 -12.16 -7.31 22.28
N VAL A 290 -11.65 -6.08 22.43
CA VAL A 290 -10.48 -5.54 21.75
C VAL A 290 -9.69 -4.66 22.72
N ASP A 291 -8.38 -4.86 22.84
CA ASP A 291 -7.48 -3.96 23.56
C ASP A 291 -6.22 -3.65 22.74
N TRP A 292 -5.62 -2.48 22.96
CA TRP A 292 -4.42 -2.00 22.26
C TRP A 292 -3.20 -2.06 23.17
N SER A 293 -2.04 -2.48 22.67
CA SER A 293 -0.85 -2.55 23.53
C SER A 293 -0.30 -1.15 23.81
N PRO A 294 -0.26 -0.68 25.08
CA PRO A 294 0.17 0.70 25.40
C PRO A 294 1.69 0.90 25.31
N LYS A 295 2.46 -0.12 24.88
CA LYS A 295 3.92 -0.01 24.65
C LYS A 295 4.32 -0.31 23.20
N PHE A 296 3.57 -1.15 22.51
CA PHE A 296 3.80 -1.54 21.12
C PHE A 296 2.59 -1.10 20.28
N PRO A 297 2.57 0.13 19.73
CA PRO A 297 1.43 0.65 18.97
C PRO A 297 1.22 -0.05 17.63
N GLU A 298 2.04 -1.06 17.29
CA GLU A 298 1.75 -2.02 16.22
C GLU A 298 0.91 -3.23 16.67
N LEU A 299 0.69 -3.47 17.97
CA LEU A 299 0.03 -4.67 18.50
C LEU A 299 -1.38 -4.41 19.06
N SER A 300 -2.35 -5.17 18.54
CA SER A 300 -3.76 -5.12 18.95
C SER A 300 -4.29 -6.53 19.25
N ALA A 301 -4.88 -6.74 20.42
CA ALA A 301 -5.50 -8.01 20.81
C ALA A 301 -6.99 -8.02 20.45
N ALA A 302 -7.48 -9.14 19.91
CA ALA A 302 -8.89 -9.42 19.73
C ALA A 302 -9.26 -10.75 20.40
N ALA A 303 -10.30 -10.73 21.23
CA ALA A 303 -10.93 -11.91 21.79
C ALA A 303 -12.03 -12.44 20.86
N TYR A 304 -12.15 -13.77 20.79
CA TYR A 304 -13.09 -14.49 19.92
C TYR A 304 -13.89 -15.52 20.69
N ASN A 305 -15.18 -15.62 20.36
CA ASN A 305 -16.07 -16.67 20.86
C ASN A 305 -15.88 -18.02 20.13
N LYS A 306 -16.56 -19.06 20.63
CA LYS A 306 -16.62 -20.40 20.03
C LYS A 306 -17.21 -20.39 18.63
N ASN A 307 -16.57 -21.15 17.75
CA ASN A 307 -17.07 -21.40 16.40
C ASN A 307 -18.16 -22.49 16.44
N SER A 308 -19.41 -22.13 16.19
CA SER A 308 -20.53 -23.09 16.15
C SER A 308 -20.46 -24.09 14.99
N SER A 309 -19.54 -23.90 14.04
CA SER A 309 -19.35 -24.77 12.87
C SER A 309 -18.19 -25.77 12.97
N SER A 310 -17.31 -25.67 13.97
CA SER A 310 -16.16 -26.58 14.15
C SER A 310 -15.86 -26.93 15.63
N PRO A 311 -16.63 -27.85 16.24
CA PRO A 311 -16.50 -28.23 17.67
C PRO A 311 -15.19 -28.91 18.11
N ASN A 312 -14.19 -29.02 17.22
CA ASN A 312 -12.88 -29.61 17.50
C ASN A 312 -11.79 -28.56 17.79
N GLU A 313 -12.11 -27.28 17.62
CA GLU A 313 -11.24 -26.15 18.00
C GLU A 313 -11.43 -25.77 19.47
N PRO A 314 -10.47 -25.06 20.11
CA PRO A 314 -10.70 -24.47 21.43
C PRO A 314 -11.86 -23.45 21.39
N ASP A 315 -12.65 -23.42 22.48
CA ASP A 315 -13.85 -22.59 22.62
C ASP A 315 -13.49 -21.10 22.49
N GLY A 316 -12.74 -20.55 23.44
CA GLY A 316 -12.24 -19.17 23.36
C GLY A 316 -10.86 -19.10 22.73
N ILE A 317 -10.65 -18.07 21.91
CA ILE A 317 -9.34 -17.75 21.32
C ILE A 317 -9.07 -16.26 21.54
N VAL A 318 -7.82 -15.90 21.85
CA VAL A 318 -7.33 -14.52 21.78
C VAL A 318 -6.21 -14.46 20.76
N CYS A 319 -6.36 -13.62 19.75
CA CYS A 319 -5.34 -13.38 18.74
C CYS A 319 -4.71 -12.01 18.98
N VAL A 320 -3.38 -11.95 19.03
CA VAL A 320 -2.63 -10.68 18.96
C VAL A 320 -2.26 -10.46 17.51
N TRP A 321 -2.85 -9.44 16.92
CA TRP A 321 -2.57 -8.97 15.57
C TRP A 321 -1.46 -7.92 15.60
N ASN A 322 -0.71 -7.84 14.50
CA ASN A 322 0.36 -6.86 14.31
C ASN A 322 0.07 -6.08 13.02
N LEU A 323 0.14 -4.74 13.03
CA LEU A 323 -0.12 -3.91 11.84
C LEU A 323 0.71 -4.31 10.60
N HIS A 324 1.91 -4.86 10.81
CA HIS A 324 2.78 -5.36 9.73
C HIS A 324 2.38 -6.77 9.22
N LEU A 325 1.45 -7.49 9.89
CA LEU A 325 0.99 -8.84 9.53
C LEU A 325 -0.54 -8.90 9.44
N VAL A 326 -1.10 -8.53 8.30
CA VAL A 326 -2.57 -8.42 8.11
C VAL A 326 -3.26 -9.78 7.93
N GLU A 327 -2.60 -10.74 7.29
CA GLU A 327 -3.18 -12.03 6.90
C GLU A 327 -3.21 -13.09 8.03
N ARG A 328 -2.42 -12.89 9.10
CA ARG A 328 -2.32 -13.85 10.22
C ARG A 328 -1.89 -13.17 11.52
N PRO A 329 -2.37 -13.64 12.68
CA PRO A 329 -1.95 -13.12 13.96
C PRO A 329 -0.49 -13.49 14.29
N GLU A 330 0.16 -12.65 15.10
CA GLU A 330 1.52 -12.91 15.60
C GLU A 330 1.49 -13.99 16.69
N PHE A 331 0.60 -13.82 17.68
CA PHE A 331 0.35 -14.78 18.76
C PHE A 331 -1.11 -15.24 18.76
N VAL A 332 -1.32 -16.53 19.06
CA VAL A 332 -2.65 -17.13 19.26
C VAL A 332 -2.65 -17.84 20.60
N PHE A 333 -3.60 -17.46 21.46
CA PHE A 333 -3.78 -18.04 22.78
C PHE A 333 -5.13 -18.75 22.86
N HIS A 334 -5.14 -19.95 23.44
CA HIS A 334 -6.33 -20.77 23.59
C HIS A 334 -6.90 -20.68 25.02
N ALA A 335 -8.22 -20.68 25.14
CA ALA A 335 -8.95 -20.73 26.40
C ALA A 335 -9.84 -21.98 26.50
N GLN A 336 -10.19 -22.37 27.72
CA GLN A 336 -11.08 -23.53 27.99
C GLN A 336 -12.58 -23.16 27.97
N SER A 337 -12.92 -21.94 27.57
CA SER A 337 -14.26 -21.36 27.52
C SER A 337 -14.19 -20.08 26.68
N ASP A 338 -15.34 -19.57 26.21
CA ASP A 338 -15.42 -18.27 25.53
C ASP A 338 -14.73 -17.16 26.34
N VAL A 339 -13.88 -16.36 25.68
CA VAL A 339 -13.28 -15.16 26.27
C VAL A 339 -14.19 -13.97 25.93
N LEU A 340 -14.64 -13.27 26.97
CA LEU A 340 -15.60 -12.17 26.85
C LEU A 340 -14.93 -10.81 26.96
N SER A 341 -13.85 -10.73 27.73
CA SER A 341 -13.05 -9.52 27.88
C SER A 341 -11.56 -9.83 27.88
N VAL A 342 -10.74 -8.92 27.37
CA VAL A 342 -9.28 -9.02 27.26
C VAL A 342 -8.64 -7.70 27.65
N SER A 343 -7.49 -7.73 28.33
CA SER A 343 -6.70 -6.51 28.50
C SER A 343 -5.20 -6.77 28.65
N PHE A 344 -4.40 -5.92 28.01
CA PHE A 344 -2.97 -5.83 28.20
C PHE A 344 -2.63 -5.25 29.58
N SER A 345 -1.56 -5.75 30.21
CA SER A 345 -0.98 -5.05 31.36
C SER A 345 -0.31 -3.75 30.88
N PRO A 346 -0.74 -2.55 31.34
CA PRO A 346 -0.07 -1.30 30.98
C PRO A 346 1.38 -1.24 31.48
N PHE A 347 1.72 -2.03 32.50
CA PHE A 347 3.04 -2.06 33.10
C PHE A 347 3.97 -3.12 32.49
N HIS A 348 3.43 -4.25 32.01
CA HIS A 348 4.21 -5.37 31.48
C HIS A 348 3.76 -5.75 30.05
N PRO A 349 4.54 -5.44 29.00
CA PRO A 349 4.10 -5.58 27.60
C PRO A 349 3.80 -7.03 27.18
N ASN A 350 4.35 -8.01 27.90
CA ASN A 350 4.22 -9.42 27.57
C ASN A 350 3.00 -10.07 28.26
N LEU A 351 2.34 -9.39 29.20
CA LEU A 351 1.26 -9.96 30.00
C LEU A 351 -0.10 -9.51 29.48
N ILE A 352 -0.93 -10.50 29.13
CA ILE A 352 -2.30 -10.31 28.65
C ILE A 352 -3.22 -11.06 29.61
N PHE A 353 -4.22 -10.38 30.14
CA PHE A 353 -5.27 -10.97 30.96
C PHE A 353 -6.53 -11.20 30.11
N GLY A 354 -7.36 -12.19 30.46
CA GLY A 354 -8.67 -12.37 29.85
C GLY A 354 -9.70 -12.96 30.80
N GLY A 355 -10.93 -12.43 30.75
CA GLY A 355 -12.09 -12.91 31.48
C GLY A 355 -12.90 -13.90 30.65
N THR A 356 -13.23 -15.06 31.20
CA THR A 356 -14.05 -16.08 30.52
C THR A 356 -15.53 -16.00 30.90
N TYR A 357 -16.38 -16.54 30.03
CA TYR A 357 -17.79 -16.82 30.34
C TYR A 357 -17.96 -17.73 31.57
N SER A 358 -16.97 -18.57 31.88
CA SER A 358 -16.98 -19.48 33.03
C SER A 358 -16.52 -18.85 34.36
N GLY A 359 -16.28 -17.55 34.42
CA GLY A 359 -15.80 -16.87 35.64
C GLY A 359 -14.31 -17.09 35.93
N GLN A 360 -13.58 -17.76 35.04
CA GLN A 360 -12.12 -17.85 35.14
C GLN A 360 -11.47 -16.57 34.61
N ILE A 361 -10.36 -16.20 35.23
CA ILE A 361 -9.45 -15.20 34.70
C ILE A 361 -8.17 -15.92 34.30
N LEU A 362 -7.76 -15.69 33.07
CA LEU A 362 -6.59 -16.30 32.44
C LEU A 362 -5.49 -15.24 32.34
N LEU A 363 -4.24 -15.68 32.51
CA LEU A 363 -3.05 -14.92 32.18
C LEU A 363 -2.31 -15.63 31.05
N TRP A 364 -1.94 -14.88 30.03
CA TRP A 364 -1.01 -15.32 28.98
C TRP A 364 0.26 -14.47 29.04
N ASP A 365 1.39 -15.10 28.73
CA ASP A 365 2.69 -14.44 28.54
C ASP A 365 3.10 -14.64 27.07
N THR A 366 3.42 -13.56 26.35
CA THR A 366 3.86 -13.64 24.94
C THR A 366 5.15 -14.45 24.74
N ARG A 367 5.90 -14.73 25.81
CA ARG A 367 7.08 -15.61 25.81
C ARG A 367 6.74 -17.09 26.01
N ALA A 368 5.51 -17.42 26.37
CA ALA A 368 5.03 -18.79 26.55
C ALA A 368 4.35 -19.34 25.28
N LYS A 369 4.09 -20.66 25.24
CA LYS A 369 3.25 -21.25 24.18
C LYS A 369 1.77 -20.89 24.38
N HIS A 370 0.94 -21.23 23.40
CA HIS A 370 -0.50 -20.94 23.22
C HIS A 370 -1.48 -21.30 24.38
N LEU A 371 -1.01 -21.69 25.57
CA LEU A 371 -1.85 -22.04 26.74
C LEU A 371 -1.74 -20.96 27.82
N PRO A 372 -2.77 -20.77 28.67
CA PRO A 372 -2.70 -19.85 29.79
C PRO A 372 -1.61 -20.29 30.78
N THR A 373 -0.77 -19.34 31.19
CA THR A 373 0.35 -19.55 32.11
C THR A 373 -0.13 -19.64 33.55
N LEU A 374 -1.09 -18.81 33.93
CA LEU A 374 -1.87 -18.89 35.16
C LEU A 374 -3.37 -18.84 34.84
N LYS A 375 -4.18 -19.44 35.71
CA LYS A 375 -5.64 -19.35 35.66
C LYS A 375 -6.23 -19.42 37.07
N THR A 376 -7.32 -18.69 37.30
CA THR A 376 -8.04 -18.76 38.58
C THR A 376 -8.71 -20.13 38.76
N PRO A 377 -8.77 -20.68 39.99
CA PRO A 377 -9.56 -21.87 40.27
C PRO A 377 -11.05 -21.52 40.36
N LEU A 378 -11.91 -22.35 39.77
CA LEU A 378 -13.36 -22.27 39.96
C LEU A 378 -13.67 -22.48 41.46
N SER A 379 -13.97 -21.40 42.17
CA SER A 379 -14.13 -21.40 43.62
C SER A 379 -15.00 -20.21 44.04
N ALA A 380 -15.83 -20.39 45.06
CA ALA A 380 -16.80 -19.39 45.52
C ALA A 380 -16.18 -18.13 46.18
N ALA A 381 -14.85 -17.96 46.11
CA ALA A 381 -14.17 -16.71 46.46
C ALA A 381 -13.99 -15.79 45.25
N GLY A 382 -13.83 -16.37 44.05
CA GLY A 382 -13.80 -15.66 42.77
C GLY A 382 -15.18 -15.65 42.09
N HIS A 383 -15.20 -15.22 40.83
CA HIS A 383 -16.44 -15.13 40.05
C HIS A 383 -17.02 -16.51 39.73
N THR A 384 -18.35 -16.59 39.70
CA THR A 384 -19.09 -17.81 39.31
C THR A 384 -19.95 -17.61 38.07
N TYR A 385 -19.99 -16.38 37.55
CA TYR A 385 -20.74 -15.93 36.37
C TYR A 385 -19.78 -15.27 35.34
N PRO A 386 -20.27 -14.94 34.13
CA PRO A 386 -19.47 -14.31 33.09
C PRO A 386 -18.79 -13.01 33.51
N VAL A 387 -17.50 -12.87 33.19
CA VAL A 387 -16.73 -11.63 33.40
C VAL A 387 -16.84 -10.77 32.13
N TYR A 388 -17.69 -9.75 32.16
CA TYR A 388 -17.91 -8.86 31.01
C TYR A 388 -16.93 -7.68 30.92
N ALA A 389 -16.37 -7.24 32.06
CA ALA A 389 -15.47 -6.10 32.09
C ALA A 389 -14.32 -6.30 33.09
N MET A 390 -13.16 -5.76 32.72
CA MET A 390 -11.91 -5.89 33.45
C MET A 390 -10.99 -4.70 33.16
N GLN A 391 -10.27 -4.21 34.17
CA GLN A 391 -9.31 -3.12 34.02
C GLN A 391 -8.13 -3.30 34.98
N THR A 392 -6.91 -3.04 34.51
CA THR A 392 -5.72 -3.00 35.38
C THR A 392 -5.56 -1.60 35.94
N VAL A 393 -5.60 -1.46 37.27
CA VAL A 393 -5.64 -0.17 37.97
C VAL A 393 -4.51 -0.06 38.97
N GLY A 394 -3.81 1.09 38.99
CA GLY A 394 -2.78 1.40 39.98
C GLY A 394 -1.54 2.05 39.37
N THR A 395 -0.38 1.72 39.94
CA THR A 395 0.94 2.21 39.50
C THR A 395 1.84 1.02 39.18
N GLN A 396 2.94 1.24 38.44
CA GLN A 396 3.87 0.18 38.04
C GLN A 396 4.30 -0.75 39.20
N ASN A 397 4.54 -0.19 40.39
CA ASN A 397 4.98 -0.93 41.58
C ASN A 397 3.83 -1.47 42.46
N ALA A 398 2.60 -1.05 42.20
CA ALA A 398 1.41 -1.42 42.97
C ALA A 398 0.18 -1.30 42.06
N HIS A 399 -0.09 -2.38 41.31
CA HIS A 399 -1.23 -2.48 40.40
C HIS A 399 -2.05 -3.74 40.69
N ASN A 400 -3.35 -3.61 40.54
CA ASN A 400 -4.33 -4.67 40.75
C ASN A 400 -5.18 -4.82 39.49
N LEU A 401 -5.43 -6.06 39.06
CA LEU A 401 -6.45 -6.34 38.07
C LEU A 401 -7.81 -6.36 38.76
N ILE A 402 -8.76 -5.57 38.27
CA ILE A 402 -10.11 -5.49 38.81
C ILE A 402 -11.08 -6.03 37.76
N THR A 403 -11.94 -6.96 38.15
CA THR A 403 -12.87 -7.67 37.26
C THR A 403 -14.29 -7.64 37.82
N SER A 404 -15.29 -7.46 36.96
CA SER A 404 -16.71 -7.47 37.33
C SER A 404 -17.48 -8.60 36.65
N SER A 405 -18.41 -9.19 37.39
CA SER A 405 -19.20 -10.34 36.96
C SER A 405 -20.71 -10.08 37.08
N THR A 406 -21.53 -10.82 36.32
CA THR A 406 -22.99 -10.66 36.28
C THR A 406 -23.69 -10.92 37.63
N ASP A 407 -23.04 -11.61 38.56
CA ASP A 407 -23.50 -11.82 39.96
C ASP A 407 -23.32 -10.58 40.87
N GLY A 408 -22.94 -9.44 40.31
CA GLY A 408 -22.68 -8.22 41.09
C GLY A 408 -21.42 -8.31 41.95
N THR A 409 -20.58 -9.32 41.74
CA THR A 409 -19.26 -9.39 42.39
C THR A 409 -18.21 -8.63 41.58
N VAL A 410 -17.41 -7.84 42.28
CA VAL A 410 -16.20 -7.20 41.78
C VAL A 410 -15.02 -7.73 42.56
N CYS A 411 -14.07 -8.35 41.88
CA CYS A 411 -12.89 -8.97 42.49
C CYS A 411 -11.64 -8.17 42.13
N SER A 412 -10.77 -7.94 43.11
CA SER A 412 -9.41 -7.42 42.90
C SER A 412 -8.39 -8.55 43.00
N TRP A 413 -7.51 -8.63 42.02
CA TRP A 413 -6.50 -9.66 41.88
C TRP A 413 -5.11 -9.03 41.78
N LEU A 414 -4.10 -9.73 42.30
CA LEU A 414 -2.70 -9.40 42.10
C LEU A 414 -2.20 -10.15 40.86
N SER A 415 -1.48 -9.46 39.97
CA SER A 415 -0.98 -10.06 38.71
C SER A 415 -0.13 -11.31 38.92
N ASP A 416 0.64 -11.35 40.02
CA ASP A 416 1.48 -12.49 40.41
C ASP A 416 0.71 -13.61 41.14
N MET A 417 -0.52 -13.35 41.61
CA MET A 417 -1.28 -14.26 42.47
C MET A 417 -2.77 -14.33 42.08
N LEU A 418 -3.04 -15.05 40.99
CA LEU A 418 -4.40 -15.38 40.54
C LEU A 418 -5.01 -16.62 41.23
N ALA A 419 -4.39 -17.14 42.30
CA ALA A 419 -4.89 -18.33 43.00
C ALA A 419 -6.15 -18.05 43.85
N GLN A 420 -6.26 -16.85 44.40
CA GLN A 420 -7.39 -16.32 45.18
C GLN A 420 -7.45 -14.80 44.95
N PRO A 421 -8.63 -14.16 44.95
CA PRO A 421 -8.71 -12.70 44.91
C PRO A 421 -8.21 -12.11 46.23
N GLN A 422 -7.62 -10.93 46.15
CA GLN A 422 -7.14 -10.18 47.31
C GLN A 422 -8.31 -9.55 48.09
N GLU A 423 -9.30 -9.03 47.35
CA GLU A 423 -10.50 -8.38 47.86
C GLU A 423 -11.67 -8.78 46.97
N THR A 424 -12.77 -9.28 47.54
CA THR A 424 -14.03 -9.58 46.84
C THR A 424 -15.13 -8.68 47.39
N LEU A 425 -15.75 -7.90 46.51
CA LEU A 425 -16.76 -6.90 46.83
C LEU A 425 -18.10 -7.29 46.20
N SER A 426 -19.16 -7.43 46.98
CA SER A 426 -20.52 -7.62 46.47
C SER A 426 -21.28 -6.31 46.37
N LEU A 427 -21.85 -6.02 45.20
CA LEU A 427 -22.63 -4.83 44.91
C LEU A 427 -24.12 -5.11 45.11
N ALA A 428 -24.64 -4.77 46.30
CA ALA A 428 -26.05 -4.95 46.66
C ALA A 428 -26.77 -3.60 46.84
N HIS A 429 -27.98 -3.48 46.28
CA HIS A 429 -28.79 -2.27 46.35
C HIS A 429 -30.19 -2.54 46.93
N ALA A 430 -30.43 -2.08 48.17
CA ALA A 430 -31.66 -2.33 48.92
C ALA A 430 -32.96 -1.69 48.36
N GLY A 431 -32.87 -1.00 47.22
CA GLY A 431 -34.01 -0.42 46.48
C GLY A 431 -34.32 -1.12 45.15
N HIS A 432 -33.66 -2.25 44.84
CA HIS A 432 -33.80 -2.97 43.57
C HIS A 432 -35.09 -3.82 43.54
N THR A 433 -35.68 -4.02 42.34
CA THR A 433 -37.09 -4.44 42.23
C THR A 433 -37.30 -5.97 42.18
N LYS A 434 -36.24 -6.78 42.12
CA LYS A 434 -36.33 -8.25 41.90
C LYS A 434 -35.33 -9.10 42.69
N THR A 435 -34.13 -8.59 42.95
CA THR A 435 -33.01 -9.27 43.65
C THR A 435 -32.26 -8.24 44.49
N ASP A 436 -31.48 -8.63 45.50
CA ASP A 436 -30.60 -7.68 46.22
C ASP A 436 -29.31 -7.36 45.43
N GLU A 437 -28.87 -8.30 44.59
CA GLU A 437 -27.65 -8.24 43.76
C GLU A 437 -27.86 -7.42 42.48
N VAL A 438 -26.85 -6.61 42.12
CA VAL A 438 -26.85 -5.69 40.98
C VAL A 438 -25.97 -6.23 39.85
N ALA A 439 -26.58 -6.69 38.75
CA ALA A 439 -25.85 -7.25 37.61
C ALA A 439 -25.01 -6.20 36.89
N VAL A 440 -23.70 -6.44 36.79
CA VAL A 440 -22.73 -5.54 36.13
C VAL A 440 -22.49 -5.96 34.69
N THR A 441 -22.55 -4.99 33.78
CA THR A 441 -22.24 -5.14 32.36
C THR A 441 -20.91 -4.48 31.99
N SER A 442 -20.63 -3.31 32.57
CA SER A 442 -19.44 -2.50 32.29
C SER A 442 -18.90 -1.82 33.55
N LEU A 443 -17.59 -1.60 33.60
CA LEU A 443 -16.89 -0.90 34.68
C LEU A 443 -15.92 0.12 34.09
N SER A 444 -15.69 1.24 34.79
CA SER A 444 -14.63 2.18 34.45
C SER A 444 -14.16 2.99 35.66
N PHE A 445 -12.92 3.47 35.61
CA PHE A 445 -12.25 4.25 36.66
C PHE A 445 -11.89 5.65 36.11
N PRO A 446 -12.04 6.73 36.91
CA PRO A 446 -11.45 8.02 36.58
C PRO A 446 -9.92 7.92 36.60
N ASP A 447 -9.26 8.52 35.62
CA ASP A 447 -7.80 8.59 35.59
C ASP A 447 -7.25 9.22 36.89
N GLY A 448 -6.26 8.54 37.50
CA GLY A 448 -5.67 8.94 38.78
C GLY A 448 -6.40 8.47 40.04
N GLU A 449 -7.67 8.04 39.98
CA GLU A 449 -8.37 7.46 41.13
C GLU A 449 -8.36 5.92 41.12
N THR A 450 -7.80 5.31 42.17
CA THR A 450 -7.70 3.85 42.31
C THR A 450 -8.73 3.24 43.27
N THR A 451 -9.59 4.08 43.86
CA THR A 451 -10.44 3.72 45.01
C THR A 451 -11.93 3.78 44.75
N THR A 452 -12.31 4.30 43.58
CA THR A 452 -13.59 4.90 43.28
C THR A 452 -13.86 4.61 41.81
N PHE A 453 -14.95 3.91 41.51
CA PHE A 453 -15.25 3.43 40.16
C PHE A 453 -16.75 3.50 39.87
N TRP A 454 -17.09 3.53 38.59
CA TRP A 454 -18.47 3.60 38.14
C TRP A 454 -18.84 2.29 37.44
N VAL A 455 -20.08 1.88 37.66
CA VAL A 455 -20.60 0.54 37.37
C VAL A 455 -21.86 0.67 36.54
N GLY A 456 -21.81 0.18 35.30
CA GLY A 456 -22.96 0.07 34.40
C GLY A 456 -23.72 -1.23 34.64
N THR A 457 -25.05 -1.15 34.61
CA THR A 457 -25.92 -2.29 34.91
C THR A 457 -26.88 -2.64 33.78
N GLU A 458 -27.39 -3.86 33.83
CA GLU A 458 -28.42 -4.36 32.91
C GLU A 458 -29.75 -3.57 33.02
N GLU A 459 -30.01 -2.88 34.14
CA GLU A 459 -31.20 -2.02 34.33
C GLU A 459 -31.10 -0.64 33.64
N GLY A 460 -29.97 -0.28 33.02
CA GLY A 460 -29.79 1.07 32.46
C GLY A 460 -29.54 2.14 33.53
N HIS A 461 -28.95 1.75 34.65
CA HIS A 461 -28.53 2.66 35.72
C HIS A 461 -27.02 2.60 35.86
N VAL A 462 -26.40 3.74 36.17
CA VAL A 462 -24.99 3.79 36.57
C VAL A 462 -24.92 4.13 38.05
N TYR A 463 -24.09 3.38 38.76
CA TYR A 463 -23.84 3.56 40.19
C TYR A 463 -22.37 3.86 40.42
N GLN A 464 -22.08 4.72 41.41
CA GLN A 464 -20.74 4.88 41.94
C GLN A 464 -20.48 3.80 43.00
N ALA A 465 -19.30 3.19 42.97
CA ALA A 465 -18.85 2.20 43.93
C ALA A 465 -17.48 2.56 44.50
N ASN A 466 -17.32 2.31 45.80
CA ASN A 466 -16.07 2.54 46.53
C ASN A 466 -15.41 1.21 46.87
N ARG A 467 -14.15 1.06 46.50
CA ARG A 467 -13.33 -0.13 46.80
C ARG A 467 -12.99 -0.24 48.29
N TYR A 468 -12.70 0.89 48.92
CA TYR A 468 -12.26 0.97 50.32
C TYR A 468 -13.26 1.74 51.19
N ASP A 469 -13.41 1.29 52.44
CA ASP A 469 -14.17 2.01 53.46
C ASP A 469 -13.43 3.30 53.85
N ARG A 470 -14.07 4.45 53.63
CA ARG A 470 -13.56 5.78 53.99
C ARG A 470 -14.54 6.44 54.96
N ALA A 471 -14.07 7.35 55.79
CA ALA A 471 -14.90 8.06 56.77
C ALA A 471 -16.04 8.86 56.11
N GLY A 472 -17.22 8.24 56.01
CA GLY A 472 -18.42 8.78 55.35
C GLY A 472 -18.93 7.98 54.15
N ALA A 473 -18.19 7.00 53.63
CA ALA A 473 -18.61 6.16 52.51
C ALA A 473 -18.07 4.72 52.64
N LYS A 474 -18.99 3.78 52.87
CA LYS A 474 -18.71 2.35 53.07
C LYS A 474 -18.20 1.70 51.77
N ALA A 475 -17.32 0.71 51.89
CA ALA A 475 -16.96 -0.15 50.76
C ALA A 475 -18.23 -0.82 50.17
N GLY A 476 -18.37 -0.76 48.84
CA GLY A 476 -19.55 -1.21 48.11
C GLY A 476 -20.20 -0.10 47.28
N LEU A 477 -21.48 -0.28 46.98
CA LEU A 477 -22.28 0.63 46.16
C LEU A 477 -22.73 1.88 46.96
N ASN A 478 -22.54 3.08 46.41
CA ASN A 478 -23.11 4.30 47.00
C ASN A 478 -24.62 4.33 46.73
N GLN A 479 -25.43 3.94 47.74
CA GLN A 479 -26.89 3.87 47.62
C GLN A 479 -27.60 5.25 47.54
N HIS A 480 -26.85 6.36 47.59
CA HIS A 480 -27.41 7.72 47.62
C HIS A 480 -27.31 8.47 46.29
N ASP A 481 -26.21 8.36 45.54
CA ASP A 481 -26.06 9.03 44.25
C ASP A 481 -26.25 8.00 43.11
N VAL A 482 -27.40 8.07 42.42
CA VAL A 482 -27.76 7.13 41.34
C VAL A 482 -27.97 7.90 40.04
N TYR A 483 -27.24 7.52 39.00
CA TYR A 483 -27.32 8.11 37.66
C TYR A 483 -28.38 7.34 36.87
N LYS A 484 -29.58 7.92 36.71
CA LYS A 484 -30.70 7.30 35.98
C LYS A 484 -30.98 8.07 34.71
N GLY A 485 -30.87 7.41 33.56
CA GLY A 485 -31.08 8.06 32.26
C GLY A 485 -31.20 7.12 31.07
N HIS A 486 -30.72 5.88 31.15
CA HIS A 486 -30.95 4.87 30.12
C HIS A 486 -32.21 4.05 30.40
N ALA A 487 -32.82 3.54 29.33
CA ALA A 487 -34.01 2.68 29.33
C ALA A 487 -33.70 1.20 29.06
N GLY A 488 -32.43 0.87 28.74
CA GLY A 488 -31.92 -0.50 28.55
C GLY A 488 -30.51 -0.66 29.12
N PRO A 489 -29.92 -1.87 29.03
CA PRO A 489 -28.59 -2.17 29.58
C PRO A 489 -27.53 -1.15 29.17
N VAL A 490 -26.65 -0.76 30.10
CA VAL A 490 -25.46 0.05 29.78
C VAL A 490 -24.41 -0.85 29.15
N THR A 491 -23.98 -0.57 27.92
CA THR A 491 -23.06 -1.44 27.15
C THR A 491 -21.59 -1.08 27.39
N GLY A 492 -21.27 0.22 27.46
CA GLY A 492 -19.95 0.74 27.73
C GLY A 492 -19.99 1.96 28.64
N ILE A 493 -18.92 2.17 29.42
CA ILE A 493 -18.65 3.37 30.23
C ILE A 493 -17.20 3.77 30.01
N ASP A 494 -16.94 5.06 29.82
CA ASP A 494 -15.59 5.57 29.63
C ASP A 494 -15.41 6.98 30.24
N PHE A 495 -14.35 7.17 31.02
CA PHE A 495 -13.98 8.47 31.60
C PHE A 495 -13.14 9.28 30.61
N HIS A 496 -13.28 10.61 30.67
CA HIS A 496 -12.41 11.48 29.88
C HIS A 496 -10.95 11.37 30.39
N PRO A 497 -9.96 11.17 29.51
CA PRO A 497 -8.57 10.94 29.88
C PRO A 497 -7.88 12.19 30.48
N LEU A 498 -6.90 11.99 31.36
CA LEU A 498 -6.04 13.06 31.92
C LEU A 498 -4.93 13.48 30.94
N ALA A 499 -5.31 14.01 29.78
CA ALA A 499 -4.42 14.22 28.64
C ALA A 499 -4.18 15.69 28.23
N GLY A 500 -4.27 16.66 29.14
CA GLY A 500 -4.15 18.08 28.75
C GLY A 500 -3.96 19.11 29.87
N PRO A 501 -3.95 20.41 29.53
CA PRO A 501 -3.73 21.52 30.45
C PRO A 501 -4.96 21.90 31.30
N VAL A 502 -6.12 21.31 31.01
CA VAL A 502 -7.38 21.49 31.76
C VAL A 502 -7.88 20.11 32.17
N ASP A 503 -8.27 19.97 33.43
CA ASP A 503 -8.77 18.71 34.00
C ASP A 503 -10.27 18.55 33.70
N PHE A 504 -10.62 17.44 33.05
CA PHE A 504 -11.99 17.00 32.76
C PHE A 504 -12.27 15.57 33.27
N SER A 505 -11.48 15.07 34.22
CA SER A 505 -11.67 13.74 34.85
C SER A 505 -13.03 13.55 35.55
N ASP A 506 -13.80 14.63 35.71
CA ASP A 506 -15.19 14.58 36.16
C ASP A 506 -16.22 14.30 35.05
N LEU A 507 -15.81 14.07 33.80
CA LEU A 507 -16.70 13.68 32.69
C LEU A 507 -16.62 12.18 32.39
N PHE A 508 -17.77 11.58 32.10
CA PHE A 508 -17.84 10.23 31.55
C PHE A 508 -18.97 10.07 30.53
N LEU A 509 -18.75 9.17 29.55
CA LEU A 509 -19.74 8.75 28.57
C LEU A 509 -20.31 7.39 28.96
N THR A 510 -21.55 7.13 28.55
CA THR A 510 -22.19 5.82 28.65
C THR A 510 -22.95 5.50 27.36
N SER A 511 -22.80 4.29 26.85
CA SER A 511 -23.60 3.76 25.71
C SER A 511 -24.63 2.75 26.20
N SER A 512 -25.70 2.55 25.43
CA SER A 512 -26.75 1.60 25.79
C SER A 512 -27.49 1.00 24.59
N VAL A 513 -28.13 -0.14 24.87
CA VAL A 513 -29.10 -0.84 24.00
C VAL A 513 -30.39 0.00 23.77
N ASP A 514 -30.55 1.16 24.41
CA ASP A 514 -31.66 2.09 24.13
C ASP A 514 -31.42 3.07 22.96
N TRP A 515 -30.40 2.82 22.13
CA TRP A 515 -29.97 3.64 20.99
C TRP A 515 -29.42 5.03 21.36
N THR A 516 -28.97 5.23 22.60
CA THR A 516 -28.43 6.52 23.03
C THR A 516 -27.02 6.41 23.62
N VAL A 517 -26.23 7.46 23.39
CA VAL A 517 -25.01 7.76 24.16
C VAL A 517 -25.33 8.93 25.08
N LYS A 518 -24.88 8.93 26.33
CA LYS A 518 -25.15 10.01 27.28
C LYS A 518 -23.89 10.55 27.93
N LEU A 519 -23.82 11.88 28.03
CA LEU A 519 -22.72 12.59 28.68
C LEU A 519 -23.12 12.92 30.13
N TRP A 520 -22.25 12.54 31.06
CA TRP A 520 -22.46 12.71 32.49
C TRP A 520 -21.32 13.49 33.12
N ARG A 521 -21.62 14.07 34.29
CA ARG A 521 -20.63 14.64 35.19
C ARG A 521 -20.63 13.87 36.50
N SER A 522 -19.47 13.34 36.88
CA SER A 522 -19.27 12.66 38.15
C SER A 522 -19.37 13.65 39.31
N ARG A 523 -19.97 13.21 40.42
CA ARG A 523 -20.01 14.00 41.65
C ARG A 523 -18.75 13.72 42.45
N ASN A 524 -17.97 14.77 42.74
CA ASN A 524 -16.70 14.67 43.46
C ASN A 524 -16.81 13.84 44.76
N ALA A 525 -16.06 12.74 44.81
CA ALA A 525 -16.15 11.71 45.85
C ALA A 525 -15.80 12.18 47.28
N ALA A 526 -15.20 13.37 47.44
CA ALA A 526 -14.86 13.93 48.74
C ALA A 526 -16.08 14.43 49.55
N LYS A 527 -17.29 14.43 48.98
CA LYS A 527 -18.54 14.82 49.66
C LYS A 527 -19.69 13.83 49.40
N PRO A 528 -19.66 12.63 50.02
CA PRO A 528 -20.78 11.69 49.94
C PRO A 528 -22.07 12.34 50.46
N SER A 529 -23.16 12.20 49.70
CA SER A 529 -24.44 12.78 50.07
C SER A 529 -25.20 11.88 51.06
N THR A 530 -25.93 12.48 52.01
CA THR A 530 -26.69 11.76 53.04
C THR A 530 -28.18 11.58 52.68
N SER A 531 -28.51 11.76 51.40
CA SER A 531 -29.89 11.76 50.89
C SER A 531 -29.90 11.24 49.45
N PRO A 532 -30.90 10.44 49.04
CA PRO A 532 -30.94 9.90 47.69
C PRO A 532 -31.13 11.01 46.65
N HIS A 533 -30.15 11.15 45.76
CA HIS A 533 -30.18 12.04 44.60
C HIS A 533 -30.17 11.21 43.31
N THR A 534 -31.19 11.40 42.48
CA THR A 534 -31.15 10.96 41.09
C THR A 534 -30.42 12.01 40.27
N ILE A 535 -29.29 11.65 39.68
CA ILE A 535 -28.54 12.50 38.76
C ILE A 535 -29.07 12.25 37.35
N SER A 536 -29.36 13.33 36.61
CA SER A 536 -29.73 13.33 35.19
C SER A 536 -28.48 13.49 34.31
N PRO A 537 -28.51 13.02 33.05
CA PRO A 537 -27.43 13.31 32.10
C PRO A 537 -27.35 14.81 31.80
N ILE A 538 -26.18 15.30 31.35
CA ILE A 538 -26.03 16.64 30.80
C ILE A 538 -26.67 16.69 29.40
N TYR A 539 -26.41 15.65 28.60
CA TYR A 539 -26.80 15.57 27.21
C TYR A 539 -27.03 14.11 26.78
N SER A 540 -27.86 13.92 25.75
CA SER A 540 -28.20 12.62 25.15
C SER A 540 -28.02 12.74 23.64
N PHE A 541 -27.20 11.86 23.06
CA PHE A 541 -26.99 11.74 21.61
C PHE A 541 -27.91 10.62 21.12
N ASP A 542 -28.93 11.01 20.35
CA ASP A 542 -30.09 10.15 20.02
C ASP A 542 -30.18 9.84 18.49
N GLU A 543 -29.06 9.92 17.75
CA GLU A 543 -28.99 9.67 16.29
C GLU A 543 -28.51 8.25 15.89
N ALA A 544 -28.24 7.37 16.87
CA ALA A 544 -27.84 5.99 16.58
C ALA A 544 -28.93 5.23 15.81
N GLY A 545 -28.53 4.43 14.83
CA GLY A 545 -29.47 3.77 13.91
C GLY A 545 -29.94 2.39 14.38
N ASP A 546 -29.23 1.83 15.36
CA ASP A 546 -29.53 0.57 16.07
C ASP A 546 -28.72 0.56 17.39
N TYR A 547 -28.65 -0.57 18.09
CA TYR A 547 -27.96 -0.72 19.39
C TYR A 547 -26.52 -0.19 19.37
N VAL A 548 -26.19 0.70 20.31
CA VAL A 548 -24.82 1.18 20.51
C VAL A 548 -24.08 0.21 21.40
N TYR A 549 -23.10 -0.50 20.85
CA TYR A 549 -22.39 -1.56 21.56
C TYR A 549 -21.25 -1.05 22.45
N ASP A 550 -20.65 0.09 22.10
CA ASP A 550 -19.51 0.63 22.84
C ASP A 550 -19.33 2.13 22.59
N VAL A 551 -18.65 2.81 23.52
CA VAL A 551 -18.24 4.21 23.39
C VAL A 551 -16.90 4.46 24.10
N LYS A 552 -15.98 5.18 23.46
CA LYS A 552 -14.67 5.55 24.03
C LYS A 552 -14.25 6.98 23.69
N TRP A 553 -13.70 7.69 24.67
CA TRP A 553 -13.04 8.98 24.47
C TRP A 553 -11.72 8.82 23.71
N HIS A 554 -11.36 9.83 22.92
CA HIS A 554 -10.07 9.86 22.23
C HIS A 554 -8.94 10.19 23.24
N PRO A 555 -7.90 9.35 23.36
CA PRO A 555 -6.92 9.42 24.47
C PRO A 555 -6.11 10.72 24.51
N SER A 556 -6.04 11.47 23.41
CA SER A 556 -5.28 12.72 23.28
C SER A 556 -6.09 13.95 22.84
N HIS A 557 -7.39 13.82 22.52
CA HIS A 557 -8.21 14.93 21.99
C HIS A 557 -9.48 15.09 22.84
N PRO A 558 -9.64 16.21 23.58
CA PRO A 558 -10.61 16.29 24.67
C PRO A 558 -12.07 16.25 24.21
N ALA A 559 -12.38 16.88 23.08
CA ALA A 559 -13.75 17.01 22.61
C ALA A 559 -14.22 15.86 21.70
N VAL A 560 -13.42 14.79 21.52
CA VAL A 560 -13.73 13.72 20.55
C VAL A 560 -13.95 12.38 21.23
N PHE A 561 -15.01 11.69 20.80
CA PHE A 561 -15.29 10.30 21.15
C PHE A 561 -15.78 9.52 19.93
N GLY A 562 -15.57 8.19 19.98
CA GLY A 562 -16.07 7.25 18.98
C GLY A 562 -17.14 6.34 19.57
N CYS A 563 -18.19 6.05 18.80
CA CYS A 563 -19.21 5.04 19.13
C CYS A 563 -19.47 4.09 17.96
N VAL A 564 -20.05 2.92 18.26
CA VAL A 564 -20.28 1.85 17.27
C VAL A 564 -21.70 1.28 17.32
N ASP A 565 -22.33 1.27 16.14
CA ASP A 565 -23.72 0.86 15.91
C ASP A 565 -23.86 -0.61 15.50
N GLY A 566 -24.98 -1.24 15.89
CA GLY A 566 -25.43 -2.54 15.40
C GLY A 566 -25.64 -2.64 13.89
N ASN A 567 -25.91 -1.51 13.22
CA ASN A 567 -25.95 -1.40 11.75
C ASN A 567 -24.56 -1.40 11.07
N GLY A 568 -23.46 -1.60 11.82
CA GLY A 568 -22.12 -1.67 11.24
C GLY A 568 -21.49 -0.31 10.88
N ARG A 569 -21.94 0.77 11.54
CA ARG A 569 -21.37 2.12 11.44
C ARG A 569 -20.42 2.41 12.60
N PHE A 570 -19.34 3.10 12.28
CA PHE A 570 -18.47 3.78 13.23
C PHE A 570 -18.70 5.29 13.09
N ASP A 571 -19.16 5.91 14.17
CA ASP A 571 -19.52 7.33 14.20
C ASP A 571 -18.59 8.08 15.17
N LEU A 572 -18.01 9.17 14.67
CA LEU A 572 -17.04 10.02 15.36
C LEU A 572 -17.66 11.38 15.66
N TRP A 573 -17.72 11.73 16.93
CA TRP A 573 -18.31 12.96 17.43
C TRP A 573 -17.22 13.94 17.86
N ASN A 574 -17.35 15.23 17.51
CA ASN A 574 -16.48 16.30 18.02
C ASN A 574 -17.35 17.41 18.63
N LEU A 575 -17.42 17.44 19.97
CA LEU A 575 -18.25 18.35 20.77
C LEU A 575 -17.92 19.85 20.59
N ASN A 576 -16.80 20.18 19.96
CA ASN A 576 -16.44 21.56 19.62
C ASN A 576 -16.90 21.96 18.20
N ALA A 577 -17.28 21.00 17.36
CA ALA A 577 -17.71 21.22 15.98
C ALA A 577 -19.24 21.11 15.83
N ASP A 578 -19.83 20.04 16.35
CA ASP A 578 -21.28 19.79 16.34
C ASP A 578 -21.66 18.90 17.54
N THR A 579 -22.82 19.15 18.14
CA THR A 579 -23.37 18.37 19.26
C THR A 579 -24.66 17.64 18.91
N GLU A 580 -25.28 17.94 17.77
CA GLU A 580 -26.50 17.28 17.28
C GLU A 580 -26.20 16.20 16.24
N VAL A 581 -25.13 16.36 15.44
CA VAL A 581 -24.78 15.46 14.31
C VAL A 581 -23.35 14.88 14.46
N PRO A 582 -23.10 13.58 14.16
CA PRO A 582 -21.74 13.04 14.16
C PRO A 582 -20.88 13.72 13.10
N THR A 583 -19.71 14.21 13.51
CA THR A 583 -18.77 14.93 12.65
C THR A 583 -18.25 14.07 11.49
N LEU A 584 -18.23 12.75 11.68
CA LEU A 584 -18.04 11.76 10.63
C LEU A 584 -18.83 10.49 10.95
N SER A 585 -19.53 9.94 9.96
CA SER A 585 -20.09 8.58 10.00
C SER A 585 -19.42 7.72 8.93
N THR A 586 -18.98 6.52 9.28
CA THR A 586 -18.29 5.59 8.39
C THR A 586 -18.91 4.19 8.47
N GLN A 587 -19.50 3.74 7.36
CA GLN A 587 -20.01 2.37 7.23
C GLN A 587 -18.82 1.39 7.11
N VAL A 588 -18.57 0.61 8.15
CA VAL A 588 -17.50 -0.41 8.18
C VAL A 588 -17.97 -1.68 7.49
N CYS A 589 -19.16 -2.15 7.86
CA CYS A 589 -19.82 -3.34 7.32
C CYS A 589 -21.29 -2.99 7.02
N PRO A 590 -21.83 -3.29 5.82
CA PRO A 590 -23.27 -3.08 5.54
C PRO A 590 -24.18 -4.13 6.20
N ASP A 591 -23.67 -5.36 6.37
CA ASP A 591 -24.49 -6.54 6.66
C ASP A 591 -24.29 -7.12 8.08
N ARG A 592 -23.43 -6.52 8.92
CA ARG A 592 -23.03 -7.06 10.25
C ARG A 592 -22.69 -5.96 11.26
N SER A 593 -22.99 -6.24 12.53
CA SER A 593 -22.70 -5.36 13.67
C SER A 593 -21.21 -5.23 14.00
N LEU A 594 -20.87 -4.12 14.65
CA LEU A 594 -19.62 -3.89 15.35
C LEU A 594 -19.88 -4.00 16.85
N ASN A 595 -18.99 -4.68 17.58
CA ASN A 595 -19.24 -5.10 18.96
C ASN A 595 -18.40 -4.35 20.00
N LYS A 596 -17.23 -3.83 19.61
CA LYS A 596 -16.25 -3.22 20.52
C LYS A 596 -15.38 -2.19 19.79
N LEU A 597 -14.92 -1.18 20.51
CA LEU A 597 -14.02 -0.13 20.01
C LEU A 597 -12.95 0.19 21.06
N GLU A 598 -11.69 0.31 20.64
CA GLU A 598 -10.59 0.81 21.48
C GLU A 598 -9.64 1.71 20.66
N TRP A 599 -9.07 2.73 21.31
CA TRP A 599 -8.15 3.69 20.69
C TRP A 599 -6.67 3.33 20.91
N ASP A 600 -5.79 3.75 20.00
CA ASP A 600 -4.35 3.74 20.24
C ASP A 600 -4.00 4.70 21.39
N ARG A 601 -3.73 4.12 22.56
CA ARG A 601 -3.46 4.84 23.81
C ARG A 601 -2.20 5.72 23.80
N LYS A 602 -1.36 5.62 22.77
CA LYS A 602 -0.11 6.40 22.66
C LYS A 602 -0.26 7.57 21.69
N ASP A 603 -0.64 7.28 20.45
CA ASP A 603 -0.65 8.29 19.39
C ASP A 603 -2.09 8.82 19.09
N GLY A 604 -3.14 8.14 19.56
CA GLY A 604 -4.56 8.50 19.40
C GLY A 604 -5.12 8.30 17.98
N LYS A 605 -4.33 8.57 16.95
CA LYS A 605 -4.73 8.60 15.53
C LYS A 605 -5.39 7.32 15.00
N ARG A 606 -5.22 6.18 15.67
CA ARG A 606 -5.74 4.88 15.20
C ARG A 606 -6.83 4.38 16.13
N VAL A 607 -7.87 3.80 15.54
CA VAL A 607 -8.96 3.13 16.24
C VAL A 607 -9.10 1.70 15.76
N ALA A 608 -9.32 0.79 16.72
CA ALA A 608 -9.47 -0.64 16.52
C ALA A 608 -10.94 -1.02 16.76
N ILE A 609 -11.57 -1.70 15.79
CA ILE A 609 -13.01 -1.97 15.84
C ILE A 609 -13.29 -3.45 15.57
N GLY A 610 -13.90 -4.13 16.55
CA GLY A 610 -14.21 -5.56 16.49
C GLY A 610 -15.54 -5.85 15.80
N GLY A 611 -15.52 -6.60 14.70
CA GLY A 611 -16.71 -6.97 13.93
C GLY A 611 -17.30 -8.34 14.29
N SER A 612 -18.62 -8.47 14.11
CA SER A 612 -19.33 -9.76 14.17
C SER A 612 -19.15 -10.63 12.92
N ASP A 613 -18.32 -10.19 11.96
CA ASP A 613 -17.75 -10.99 10.88
C ASP A 613 -16.45 -11.74 11.26
N GLY A 614 -15.93 -11.48 12.47
CA GLY A 614 -14.64 -12.02 12.93
C GLY A 614 -13.44 -11.15 12.56
N ARG A 615 -13.66 -9.99 11.92
CA ARG A 615 -12.58 -9.10 11.52
C ARG A 615 -12.31 -8.05 12.58
N LEU A 616 -11.04 -7.74 12.77
CA LEU A 616 -10.60 -6.54 13.50
C LEU A 616 -10.23 -5.48 12.47
N TYR A 617 -10.99 -4.39 12.43
CA TYR A 617 -10.80 -3.29 11.50
C TYR A 617 -9.94 -2.21 12.13
N ILE A 618 -8.85 -1.81 11.46
CA ILE A 618 -8.01 -0.69 11.90
C ILE A 618 -8.21 0.50 10.98
N TYR A 619 -8.51 1.64 11.61
CA TYR A 619 -8.87 2.89 10.96
C TYR A 619 -7.98 4.03 11.45
N ASP A 620 -7.47 4.83 10.52
CA ASP A 620 -6.74 6.08 10.79
C ASP A 620 -7.73 7.25 10.76
N VAL A 621 -7.71 8.06 11.81
CA VAL A 621 -8.57 9.23 12.00
C VAL A 621 -7.88 10.52 11.53
N GLY A 622 -6.59 10.45 11.18
CA GLY A 622 -5.84 11.55 10.57
C GLY A 622 -5.85 12.82 11.41
N ASP A 623 -5.95 13.98 10.75
CA ASP A 623 -5.93 15.29 11.40
C ASP A 623 -7.14 15.58 12.30
N ALA A 624 -8.22 14.79 12.22
CA ALA A 624 -9.34 14.90 13.15
C ALA A 624 -9.04 14.34 14.55
N GLY A 625 -7.96 13.57 14.70
CA GLY A 625 -7.44 13.11 16.00
C GLY A 625 -6.30 13.97 16.58
N VAL A 626 -5.88 15.04 15.90
CA VAL A 626 -4.76 15.88 16.35
C VAL A 626 -5.29 17.08 17.16
N PRO A 627 -5.05 17.15 18.48
CA PRO A 627 -5.57 18.23 19.32
C PRO A 627 -4.92 19.58 19.00
N ARG A 628 -5.74 20.63 18.96
CA ARG A 628 -5.32 22.03 18.87
C ARG A 628 -5.37 22.67 20.26
N GLU A 629 -4.42 23.57 20.56
CA GLU A 629 -4.29 24.17 21.89
C GLU A 629 -5.56 24.91 22.38
N SER A 630 -6.41 25.41 21.47
CA SER A 630 -7.66 26.08 21.83
C SER A 630 -8.77 25.13 22.28
N GLU A 631 -8.78 23.87 21.84
CA GLU A 631 -9.93 22.96 21.96
C GLU A 631 -10.26 22.59 23.41
N TRP A 632 -9.26 22.58 24.30
CA TRP A 632 -9.47 22.42 25.74
C TRP A 632 -10.26 23.60 26.34
N THR A 633 -9.98 24.82 25.87
CA THR A 633 -10.69 26.04 26.30
C THR A 633 -12.06 26.17 25.64
N ASP A 634 -12.20 25.67 24.40
CA ASP A 634 -13.48 25.67 23.68
C ASP A 634 -14.43 24.59 24.23
N LEU A 635 -13.94 23.41 24.60
CA LEU A 635 -14.74 22.37 25.28
C LEU A 635 -15.26 22.86 26.64
N GLN A 636 -14.44 23.62 27.39
CA GLN A 636 -14.89 24.25 28.63
C GLN A 636 -16.07 25.22 28.38
N LYS A 637 -16.13 25.90 27.23
CA LYS A 637 -17.25 26.77 26.85
C LYS A 637 -18.47 25.97 26.41
N THR A 638 -18.31 24.94 25.57
CA THR A 638 -19.46 24.14 25.08
C THR A 638 -20.14 23.40 26.24
N ILE A 639 -19.38 22.77 27.13
CA ILE A 639 -19.91 22.16 28.37
C ILE A 639 -20.61 23.20 29.25
N SER A 640 -20.03 24.40 29.41
CA SER A 640 -20.68 25.48 30.18
C SER A 640 -21.97 25.99 29.52
N GLY A 641 -22.05 25.94 28.19
CA GLY A 641 -23.25 26.26 27.41
C GLY A 641 -24.34 25.20 27.58
N LEU A 642 -23.98 23.92 27.46
CA LEU A 642 -24.90 22.79 27.68
C LEU A 642 -25.46 22.80 29.11
N LEU A 643 -24.62 23.08 30.12
CA LEU A 643 -25.04 23.25 31.52
C LEU A 643 -25.87 24.52 31.77
N GLY A 644 -25.82 25.51 30.87
CA GLY A 644 -26.62 26.75 30.92
C GLY A 644 -27.94 26.67 30.14
N GLY A 645 -28.20 25.58 29.43
CA GLY A 645 -29.29 25.44 28.47
C GLY A 645 -30.68 25.30 29.10
N SER A 646 -31.36 26.41 29.39
CA SER A 646 -32.82 26.45 29.57
C SER A 646 -33.42 27.56 28.68
N PRO A 647 -34.58 27.36 28.02
CA PRO A 647 -34.82 27.96 26.70
C PRO A 647 -35.34 29.41 26.73
N SER A 648 -34.46 30.38 26.97
CA SER A 648 -34.66 31.79 26.55
C SER A 648 -33.36 32.60 26.57
N GLY A 649 -32.88 33.08 25.40
CA GLY A 649 -31.70 33.96 25.36
C GLY A 649 -31.13 34.20 23.96
N VAL A 650 -31.67 35.19 23.24
CA VAL A 650 -31.19 35.60 21.90
C VAL A 650 -29.76 36.15 21.96
N LEU A 651 -28.91 35.74 21.00
CA LEU A 651 -27.76 36.54 20.54
C LEU A 651 -28.02 37.03 19.08
N PRO A 652 -27.58 38.25 18.69
CA PRO A 652 -28.14 38.93 17.53
C PRO A 652 -27.24 38.99 16.27
N ASN A 653 -27.85 39.40 15.16
CA ASN A 653 -27.28 40.03 13.95
C ASN A 653 -26.63 39.15 12.86
N ALA A 654 -27.48 38.48 12.08
CA ALA A 654 -27.45 38.55 10.60
C ALA A 654 -28.90 38.61 10.06
N VAL A 655 -29.12 39.17 8.86
CA VAL A 655 -30.42 39.71 8.37
C VAL A 655 -30.47 39.64 6.82
N PRO A 656 -31.60 39.47 6.09
CA PRO A 656 -33.01 39.21 6.46
C PRO A 656 -33.67 37.95 5.81
N GLU A 657 -34.96 37.77 6.16
CA GLU A 657 -36.08 37.00 5.57
C GLU A 657 -36.00 36.48 4.10
N GLN A 658 -36.51 35.26 3.85
CA GLN A 658 -37.89 35.03 3.34
C GLN A 658 -38.34 33.54 3.36
N ASP A 659 -39.65 33.31 3.12
CA ASP A 659 -40.37 32.03 2.92
C ASP A 659 -40.51 30.96 4.05
N PRO A 660 -41.55 31.07 4.91
CA PRO A 660 -41.92 30.05 5.89
C PRO A 660 -42.91 29.00 5.34
N LYS A 661 -42.43 27.94 4.67
CA LYS A 661 -43.26 26.80 4.19
C LYS A 661 -42.64 25.39 4.38
N ALA A 662 -42.11 25.11 5.57
CA ALA A 662 -41.42 23.84 5.86
C ALA A 662 -41.92 23.07 7.12
N SER A 663 -43.21 23.14 7.48
CA SER A 663 -43.76 22.48 8.69
C SER A 663 -44.97 21.55 8.47
N SER A 664 -45.29 21.17 7.22
CA SER A 664 -46.49 20.35 6.91
C SER A 664 -46.22 19.14 6.00
N ALA A 665 -44.98 18.64 5.94
CA ALA A 665 -44.57 17.61 4.98
C ALA A 665 -44.76 16.16 5.48
N SER A 666 -44.57 15.90 6.78
CA SER A 666 -44.64 14.56 7.38
C SER A 666 -46.05 13.95 7.28
N LEU A 667 -47.07 14.69 7.73
CA LEU A 667 -48.43 14.19 7.93
C LEU A 667 -49.24 13.92 6.64
N ARG A 668 -48.64 14.08 5.44
CA ARG A 668 -49.31 13.85 4.14
C ARG A 668 -48.89 12.56 3.43
N ARG A 669 -47.82 11.88 3.85
CA ARG A 669 -47.36 10.63 3.19
C ARG A 669 -48.22 9.41 3.57
N GLU A 670 -48.57 9.23 4.84
CA GLU A 670 -49.36 8.07 5.29
C GLU A 670 -50.78 8.01 4.70
N THR A 671 -51.47 9.15 4.65
CA THR A 671 -52.88 9.21 4.19
C THR A 671 -53.01 8.84 2.71
N PHE A 672 -52.01 9.19 1.89
CA PHE A 672 -52.01 8.93 0.45
C PHE A 672 -51.81 7.45 0.14
N ILE A 673 -50.91 6.78 0.87
CA ILE A 673 -50.63 5.34 0.70
C ILE A 673 -51.85 4.49 1.08
N ARG A 674 -52.51 4.79 2.22
CA ARG A 674 -53.73 4.06 2.63
C ARG A 674 -54.90 4.25 1.66
N ALA A 675 -55.05 5.44 1.07
CA ALA A 675 -56.10 5.71 0.09
C ALA A 675 -55.94 4.94 -1.24
N MET A 676 -54.70 4.62 -1.64
CA MET A 676 -54.42 3.95 -2.90
C MET A 676 -54.74 2.44 -2.86
N ILE A 677 -54.58 1.80 -1.70
CA ILE A 677 -54.78 0.36 -1.49
C ILE A 677 -56.26 -0.05 -1.59
N GLN A 678 -57.21 0.85 -1.29
CA GLN A 678 -58.65 0.54 -1.26
C GLN A 678 -59.38 0.56 -2.62
N ARG A 679 -58.72 0.88 -3.75
CA ARG A 679 -59.41 1.12 -5.05
C ARG A 679 -59.06 0.16 -6.20
N ALA A 680 -58.18 -0.82 -6.00
CA ALA A 680 -57.71 -1.72 -7.07
C ALA A 680 -58.61 -2.96 -7.35
N GLY A 681 -59.93 -2.76 -7.47
CA GLY A 681 -60.88 -3.83 -7.77
C GLY A 681 -61.12 -4.04 -9.27
N SER A 682 -60.94 -5.28 -9.74
CA SER A 682 -61.32 -5.78 -11.09
C SER A 682 -60.71 -5.10 -12.32
N THR A 683 -59.58 -5.62 -12.82
CA THR A 683 -59.20 -5.58 -14.26
C THR A 683 -58.07 -6.57 -14.63
N ALA A 684 -57.95 -7.70 -13.91
CA ALA A 684 -56.79 -8.59 -13.98
C ALA A 684 -56.52 -9.22 -15.37
N VAL A 685 -57.57 -9.62 -16.10
CA VAL A 685 -57.43 -10.47 -17.29
C VAL A 685 -56.90 -9.71 -18.52
N GLN A 686 -57.24 -8.43 -18.70
CA GLN A 686 -56.74 -7.63 -19.84
C GLN A 686 -55.34 -7.01 -19.59
N ARG A 687 -54.86 -6.94 -18.34
CA ARG A 687 -53.49 -6.49 -18.06
C ARG A 687 -52.43 -7.57 -18.33
N LEU A 688 -52.72 -8.85 -18.05
CA LEU A 688 -51.76 -9.94 -18.31
C LEU A 688 -51.31 -9.99 -19.79
N LEU A 689 -52.24 -9.87 -20.74
CA LEU A 689 -51.95 -9.91 -22.18
C LEU A 689 -51.10 -8.72 -22.69
N ARG A 690 -51.05 -7.60 -21.96
CA ARG A 690 -50.14 -6.48 -22.27
C ARG A 690 -48.79 -6.61 -21.54
N LEU A 691 -48.75 -7.24 -20.36
CA LEU A 691 -47.52 -7.46 -19.60
C LEU A 691 -46.51 -8.34 -20.36
N SER A 692 -46.95 -9.38 -21.10
CA SER A 692 -46.05 -10.21 -21.92
C SER A 692 -45.28 -9.45 -23.01
N HIS A 693 -45.75 -8.26 -23.42
CA HIS A 693 -45.04 -7.38 -24.37
C HIS A 693 -44.20 -6.27 -23.69
N HIS A 694 -44.21 -6.17 -22.36
CA HIS A 694 -43.34 -5.25 -21.61
C HIS A 694 -42.24 -5.98 -20.81
N ILE A 695 -42.44 -7.26 -20.46
CA ILE A 695 -41.45 -8.06 -19.72
C ILE A 695 -40.15 -8.26 -20.53
N MET A 696 -40.20 -8.18 -21.86
CA MET A 696 -39.00 -8.19 -22.73
C MET A 696 -38.29 -6.83 -22.88
N ALA A 697 -38.82 -5.75 -22.30
CA ALA A 697 -38.28 -4.39 -22.38
C ALA A 697 -37.98 -3.82 -20.98
N GLY A 698 -37.64 -4.71 -20.04
CA GLY A 698 -37.60 -4.44 -18.59
C GLY A 698 -36.22 -4.34 -17.94
N GLN A 699 -35.12 -4.28 -18.71
CA GLN A 699 -33.83 -3.87 -18.13
C GLN A 699 -33.84 -2.35 -17.93
N GLN A 700 -33.63 -1.92 -16.69
CA GLN A 700 -33.40 -0.53 -16.36
C GLN A 700 -32.03 -0.13 -16.96
N ALA A 701 -32.03 0.72 -17.98
CA ALA A 701 -30.80 1.09 -18.69
C ALA A 701 -29.79 1.68 -17.70
N PHE A 702 -28.58 1.13 -17.69
CA PHE A 702 -27.47 1.67 -16.90
C PHE A 702 -27.23 3.12 -17.32
N LYS A 703 -26.98 3.97 -16.32
CA LYS A 703 -26.64 5.38 -16.54
C LYS A 703 -25.61 5.83 -15.52
N GLN A 704 -24.54 6.43 -15.99
CA GLN A 704 -23.49 7.03 -15.19
C GLN A 704 -24.06 8.13 -14.27
N ALA A 705 -23.51 8.25 -13.06
CA ALA A 705 -23.84 9.34 -12.16
C ALA A 705 -23.52 10.70 -12.80
N LEU A 706 -24.33 11.72 -12.51
CA LEU A 706 -24.06 13.10 -12.93
C LEU A 706 -22.79 13.60 -12.22
N GLY A 707 -21.69 13.69 -12.97
CA GLY A 707 -20.37 14.08 -12.47
C GLY A 707 -19.71 15.18 -13.31
N VAL A 708 -18.46 15.48 -12.98
CA VAL A 708 -17.65 16.50 -13.66
C VAL A 708 -17.39 16.08 -15.11
N SER A 709 -17.59 16.98 -16.06
CA SER A 709 -17.52 16.69 -17.49
C SER A 709 -16.07 16.62 -17.99
N ILE A 710 -15.62 15.45 -18.43
CA ILE A 710 -14.23 15.21 -18.82
C ILE A 710 -14.00 15.69 -20.27
N ARG A 711 -13.20 16.76 -20.44
CA ARG A 711 -12.87 17.39 -21.73
C ARG A 711 -11.36 17.52 -21.96
N ILE A 712 -10.61 16.54 -21.46
CA ILE A 712 -9.21 16.30 -21.83
C ILE A 712 -9.16 15.47 -23.13
N PRO A 713 -8.09 15.55 -23.94
CA PRO A 713 -7.96 14.73 -25.17
C PRO A 713 -7.76 13.21 -24.98
N GLY A 714 -7.96 12.67 -23.78
CA GLY A 714 -7.72 11.27 -23.43
C GLY A 714 -7.21 11.10 -21.98
N PRO A 715 -7.80 10.22 -21.15
CA PRO A 715 -9.04 9.48 -21.39
C PRO A 715 -10.24 10.42 -21.61
N ILE A 716 -11.18 10.00 -22.45
CA ILE A 716 -12.39 10.77 -22.77
C ILE A 716 -13.61 10.28 -21.99
N GLU A 717 -14.70 11.04 -22.08
CA GLU A 717 -16.04 10.58 -21.68
C GLU A 717 -16.44 9.30 -22.44
N ILE A 718 -17.01 8.32 -21.74
CA ILE A 718 -17.38 7.00 -22.28
C ILE A 718 -18.91 6.86 -22.28
N ALA A 719 -19.46 6.13 -23.25
CA ALA A 719 -20.90 5.88 -23.32
C ALA A 719 -21.38 4.90 -22.23
N ASP A 720 -22.59 5.13 -21.71
CA ASP A 720 -23.22 4.31 -20.66
C ASP A 720 -23.21 2.81 -20.99
N GLU A 721 -23.53 2.44 -22.23
CA GLU A 721 -23.54 1.06 -22.72
C GLU A 721 -22.15 0.39 -22.70
N VAL A 722 -21.09 1.18 -22.90
CA VAL A 722 -19.70 0.69 -22.92
C VAL A 722 -19.19 0.49 -21.49
N LEU A 723 -19.56 1.38 -20.56
CA LEU A 723 -19.28 1.19 -19.13
C LEU A 723 -20.04 0.00 -18.56
N TYR A 724 -21.30 -0.20 -18.96
CA TYR A 724 -22.10 -1.37 -18.59
C TYR A 724 -21.48 -2.67 -19.14
N ALA A 725 -21.03 -2.68 -20.39
CA ALA A 725 -20.32 -3.82 -20.97
C ALA A 725 -18.95 -4.08 -20.31
N ASN A 726 -18.25 -3.04 -19.81
CA ASN A 726 -17.03 -3.22 -19.03
C ASN A 726 -17.29 -3.90 -17.66
N ALA A 727 -18.48 -3.69 -17.09
CA ALA A 727 -18.91 -4.30 -15.83
C ALA A 727 -19.39 -5.78 -15.98
N HIS A 728 -19.13 -6.42 -17.12
CA HIS A 728 -19.46 -7.83 -17.34
C HIS A 728 -18.80 -8.75 -16.28
N PRO A 729 -19.51 -9.73 -15.71
CA PRO A 729 -18.91 -10.69 -14.78
C PRO A 729 -17.69 -11.42 -15.36
N SER A 730 -16.70 -11.71 -14.51
CA SER A 730 -15.43 -12.36 -14.90
C SER A 730 -15.68 -13.67 -15.65
N MET A 731 -15.30 -13.71 -16.92
CA MET A 731 -15.50 -14.87 -17.81
C MET A 731 -14.15 -15.46 -18.25
N SER A 732 -14.11 -16.78 -18.46
CA SER A 732 -12.96 -17.44 -19.06
C SER A 732 -12.74 -16.96 -20.49
N HIS A 733 -11.49 -16.59 -20.82
CA HIS A 733 -11.11 -16.15 -22.16
C HIS A 733 -11.12 -17.28 -23.22
N VAL A 734 -11.36 -18.53 -22.82
CA VAL A 734 -11.66 -19.66 -23.71
C VAL A 734 -13.13 -20.09 -23.69
N SER A 735 -14.03 -19.28 -23.11
CA SER A 735 -15.48 -19.54 -23.13
C SER A 735 -16.04 -19.43 -24.55
N ALA A 736 -17.02 -20.28 -24.87
CA ALA A 736 -17.78 -20.25 -26.11
C ALA A 736 -18.50 -18.90 -26.32
N ASP A 737 -18.85 -18.18 -25.26
CA ASP A 737 -19.51 -16.86 -25.34
C ASP A 737 -18.51 -15.72 -25.64
N PHE A 738 -17.27 -15.84 -25.18
CA PHE A 738 -16.24 -14.80 -25.34
C PHE A 738 -15.54 -14.86 -26.70
N ILE A 739 -15.34 -16.07 -27.24
CA ILE A 739 -14.61 -16.28 -28.50
C ILE A 739 -15.24 -15.48 -29.67
N PRO A 740 -16.58 -15.50 -29.88
CA PRO A 740 -17.23 -14.65 -30.89
C PRO A 740 -17.02 -13.16 -30.63
N VAL A 741 -17.15 -12.69 -29.40
CA VAL A 741 -17.00 -11.27 -29.03
C VAL A 741 -15.62 -10.72 -29.40
N PHE A 742 -14.57 -11.51 -29.18
CA PHE A 742 -13.21 -11.17 -29.62
C PHE A 742 -13.10 -11.14 -31.16
N GLY A 743 -13.62 -12.16 -31.84
CA GLY A 743 -13.62 -12.23 -33.31
C GLY A 743 -14.42 -11.09 -33.96
N ASP A 744 -15.53 -10.68 -33.37
CA ASP A 744 -16.32 -9.51 -33.77
C ASP A 744 -15.53 -8.21 -33.62
N CYS A 745 -14.75 -8.03 -32.55
CA CYS A 745 -13.87 -6.87 -32.40
C CYS A 745 -12.84 -6.77 -33.54
N ILE A 746 -12.18 -7.89 -33.88
CA ILE A 746 -11.24 -7.97 -35.00
C ILE A 746 -11.95 -7.56 -36.31
N ARG A 747 -13.12 -8.14 -36.60
CA ARG A 747 -13.86 -7.87 -37.83
C ARG A 747 -14.40 -6.44 -37.93
N MET A 748 -14.93 -5.87 -36.85
CA MET A 748 -15.45 -4.50 -36.85
C MET A 748 -14.33 -3.46 -36.94
N LEU A 749 -13.17 -3.68 -36.31
CA LEU A 749 -12.05 -2.75 -36.40
C LEU A 749 -11.50 -2.61 -37.83
N ARG A 750 -11.54 -3.69 -38.64
CA ARG A 750 -11.22 -3.59 -40.08
C ARG A 750 -12.12 -2.62 -40.82
N GLN A 751 -13.41 -2.58 -40.47
CA GLN A 751 -14.38 -1.65 -41.06
C GLN A 751 -14.06 -0.20 -40.66
N VAL A 752 -13.73 0.04 -39.38
CA VAL A 752 -13.35 1.37 -38.86
C VAL A 752 -12.11 1.95 -39.54
N LEU A 753 -11.19 1.10 -40.04
CA LEU A 753 -9.96 1.50 -40.74
C LEU A 753 -10.05 1.38 -42.27
N TYR A 754 -11.23 1.04 -42.82
CA TYR A 754 -11.47 0.74 -44.23
C TYR A 754 -10.39 -0.20 -44.83
N THR A 755 -10.08 -1.29 -44.14
CA THR A 755 -9.19 -2.36 -44.64
C THR A 755 -9.95 -3.66 -44.88
N LYS A 756 -9.54 -4.40 -45.90
CA LYS A 756 -10.08 -5.74 -46.21
C LYS A 756 -9.27 -6.84 -45.52
N ASP A 757 -7.96 -6.80 -45.73
CA ASP A 757 -7.03 -7.90 -45.41
C ASP A 757 -6.01 -7.54 -44.30
N GLY A 758 -6.04 -6.32 -43.76
CA GLY A 758 -5.23 -5.93 -42.61
C GLY A 758 -5.56 -6.76 -41.37
N GLN A 759 -4.56 -7.08 -40.54
CA GLN A 759 -4.71 -7.91 -39.35
C GLN A 759 -4.69 -7.06 -38.07
N PRO A 760 -5.81 -6.93 -37.35
CA PRO A 760 -5.83 -6.47 -35.98
C PRO A 760 -5.07 -7.39 -35.01
N PHE A 761 -4.43 -6.74 -34.04
CA PHE A 761 -3.90 -7.26 -32.79
C PHE A 761 -4.53 -6.44 -31.65
N LEU A 762 -5.21 -7.13 -30.73
CA LEU A 762 -5.90 -6.51 -29.58
C LEU A 762 -5.25 -7.07 -28.30
N VAL A 763 -4.41 -6.27 -27.64
CA VAL A 763 -3.50 -6.76 -26.58
C VAL A 763 -3.54 -5.84 -25.36
N ALA A 764 -3.48 -6.41 -24.16
CA ALA A 764 -3.45 -5.62 -22.92
C ALA A 764 -2.22 -4.69 -22.90
N GLY A 765 -2.45 -3.39 -22.66
CA GLY A 765 -1.40 -2.37 -22.65
C GLY A 765 -1.92 -0.97 -22.98
N SER A 766 -1.03 0.02 -22.94
CA SER A 766 -1.30 1.38 -23.41
C SER A 766 -1.05 1.52 -24.92
N GLY A 767 -1.36 2.69 -25.49
CA GLY A 767 -1.00 3.00 -26.89
C GLY A 767 0.50 2.94 -27.17
N THR A 768 1.34 3.18 -26.16
CA THR A 768 2.81 3.07 -26.21
C THR A 768 3.27 1.67 -26.63
N LEU A 769 2.57 0.61 -26.19
CA LEU A 769 2.83 -0.77 -26.63
C LEU A 769 2.68 -0.94 -28.15
N GLY A 770 1.90 -0.07 -28.81
CA GLY A 770 1.79 -0.01 -30.26
C GLY A 770 3.10 0.43 -30.95
N TRP A 771 3.85 1.35 -30.32
CA TRP A 771 5.18 1.75 -30.79
C TRP A 771 6.18 0.59 -30.63
N ASP A 772 6.21 -0.06 -29.46
CA ASP A 772 7.05 -1.25 -29.20
C ASP A 772 6.75 -2.39 -30.18
N MET A 773 5.47 -2.60 -30.50
CA MET A 773 5.03 -3.56 -31.50
C MET A 773 5.58 -3.23 -32.89
N VAL A 774 5.52 -1.97 -33.34
CA VAL A 774 6.10 -1.57 -34.62
C VAL A 774 7.61 -1.76 -34.62
N ALA A 775 8.30 -1.20 -33.62
CA ALA A 775 9.75 -1.18 -33.56
C ALA A 775 10.33 -2.61 -33.49
N SER A 776 9.88 -3.43 -32.54
CA SER A 776 10.41 -4.79 -32.35
C SER A 776 10.04 -5.78 -33.46
N ASN A 777 8.89 -5.61 -34.14
CA ASN A 777 8.46 -6.55 -35.20
C ASN A 777 8.89 -6.15 -36.61
N LEU A 778 9.00 -4.85 -36.94
CA LEU A 778 9.24 -4.39 -38.31
C LEU A 778 10.65 -3.86 -38.57
N VAL A 779 11.41 -3.48 -37.53
CA VAL A 779 12.77 -2.94 -37.66
C VAL A 779 13.81 -3.93 -37.14
N GLU A 780 14.95 -4.02 -37.81
CA GLU A 780 16.15 -4.72 -37.35
C GLU A 780 17.23 -3.70 -36.94
N ALA A 781 18.06 -4.04 -35.95
CA ALA A 781 19.07 -3.12 -35.42
C ALA A 781 20.03 -2.64 -36.52
N GLY A 782 20.20 -1.32 -36.61
CA GLY A 782 21.02 -0.64 -37.62
C GLY A 782 20.31 -0.32 -38.93
N GLU A 783 19.04 -0.69 -39.13
CA GLU A 783 18.20 -0.19 -40.23
C GLU A 783 17.75 1.26 -40.01
N ASP A 784 17.44 1.97 -41.08
CA ASP A 784 17.04 3.38 -41.06
C ASP A 784 15.52 3.57 -40.99
N ALA A 785 15.07 4.48 -40.12
CA ALA A 785 13.68 4.89 -39.97
C ALA A 785 13.53 6.41 -40.15
N LEU A 786 12.41 6.85 -40.74
CA LEU A 786 12.08 8.26 -40.91
C LEU A 786 10.88 8.60 -40.01
N VAL A 787 10.98 9.65 -39.21
CA VAL A 787 9.90 10.12 -38.34
C VAL A 787 9.48 11.52 -38.78
N LEU A 788 8.21 11.69 -39.12
CA LEU A 788 7.64 12.99 -39.48
C LEU A 788 7.08 13.64 -38.21
N HIS A 789 7.67 14.75 -37.79
CA HIS A 789 7.51 15.31 -36.46
C HIS A 789 6.63 16.57 -36.44
N SER A 790 5.49 16.46 -35.73
CA SER A 790 4.48 17.51 -35.52
C SER A 790 4.19 17.81 -34.04
N GLY A 791 4.97 17.25 -33.12
CA GLY A 791 4.85 17.49 -31.68
C GLY A 791 5.48 16.40 -30.80
N TYR A 792 5.06 16.37 -29.52
CA TYR A 792 5.64 15.54 -28.46
C TYR A 792 5.69 14.04 -28.80
N PHE A 793 4.66 13.50 -29.46
CA PHE A 793 4.54 12.05 -29.65
C PHE A 793 5.50 11.53 -30.73
N ALA A 794 5.92 12.39 -31.66
CA ALA A 794 6.94 12.05 -32.65
C ALA A 794 8.34 11.93 -32.02
N ASP A 795 8.69 12.80 -31.06
CA ASP A 795 9.92 12.66 -30.26
C ASP A 795 9.94 11.30 -29.53
N SER A 796 8.85 10.94 -28.83
CA SER A 796 8.77 9.67 -28.09
C SER A 796 8.77 8.43 -28.98
N PHE A 797 8.22 8.50 -30.19
CA PHE A 797 8.27 7.37 -31.13
C PHE A 797 9.66 7.24 -31.78
N ALA A 798 10.39 8.34 -31.99
CA ALA A 798 11.80 8.30 -32.38
C ALA A 798 12.66 7.62 -31.30
N ASP A 799 12.53 8.03 -30.05
CA ASP A 799 13.20 7.45 -28.87
C ASP A 799 12.92 5.94 -28.71
N CYS A 800 11.67 5.51 -28.89
CA CYS A 800 11.28 4.09 -28.94
C CYS A 800 11.99 3.33 -30.09
N LEU A 801 12.06 3.90 -31.30
CA LEU A 801 12.75 3.29 -32.44
C LEU A 801 14.27 3.19 -32.20
N GLU A 802 14.89 4.23 -31.66
CA GLU A 802 16.32 4.26 -31.29
C GLU A 802 16.63 3.25 -30.17
N THR A 803 15.75 3.09 -29.19
CA THR A 803 15.82 2.06 -28.13
C THR A 803 15.86 0.63 -28.70
N TYR A 804 15.15 0.38 -29.81
CA TYR A 804 15.22 -0.90 -30.54
C TYR A 804 16.37 -0.95 -31.58
N GLY A 805 17.28 0.01 -31.56
CA GLY A 805 18.49 0.05 -32.37
C GLY A 805 18.31 0.59 -33.79
N ALA A 806 17.20 1.25 -34.10
CA ALA A 806 16.99 1.91 -35.39
C ALA A 806 17.85 3.17 -35.52
N LYS A 807 18.22 3.54 -36.75
CA LYS A 807 18.82 4.84 -37.08
C LYS A 807 17.71 5.77 -37.51
N VAL A 808 17.26 6.64 -36.62
CA VAL A 808 16.16 7.57 -36.91
C VAL A 808 16.68 8.85 -37.56
N LYS A 809 16.02 9.28 -38.65
CA LYS A 809 16.03 10.69 -39.09
C LYS A 809 14.67 11.29 -38.74
N GLN A 810 14.67 12.42 -38.05
CA GLN A 810 13.45 13.21 -37.82
C GLN A 810 13.35 14.33 -38.87
N VAL A 811 12.15 14.55 -39.43
CA VAL A 811 11.82 15.74 -40.23
C VAL A 811 10.87 16.57 -39.39
N LYS A 812 11.38 17.65 -38.78
CA LYS A 812 10.62 18.51 -37.86
C LYS A 812 9.94 19.65 -38.63
N ALA A 813 8.62 19.76 -38.49
CA ALA A 813 7.87 20.94 -38.84
C ALA A 813 7.90 21.97 -37.69
N ASP A 814 7.66 23.24 -38.00
CA ASP A 814 7.48 24.30 -37.00
C ASP A 814 6.29 23.99 -36.06
N ILE A 815 6.31 24.55 -34.84
CA ILE A 815 5.19 24.40 -33.89
C ILE A 815 3.90 24.90 -34.53
N GLY A 816 2.91 24.02 -34.63
CA GLY A 816 1.62 24.30 -35.27
C GLY A 816 1.54 23.98 -36.76
N ALA A 817 2.61 23.51 -37.39
CA ALA A 817 2.65 23.06 -38.78
C ALA A 817 2.75 21.53 -38.88
N ALA A 818 2.47 21.00 -40.07
CA ALA A 818 2.72 19.62 -40.46
C ALA A 818 3.84 19.55 -41.52
N VAL A 819 4.51 18.40 -41.63
CA VAL A 819 5.58 18.18 -42.63
C VAL A 819 5.02 18.24 -44.05
N THR A 820 5.67 18.98 -44.95
CA THR A 820 5.17 19.16 -46.33
C THR A 820 5.50 17.98 -47.25
N GLU A 821 4.78 17.88 -48.37
CA GLU A 821 5.09 16.92 -49.44
C GLU A 821 6.53 17.08 -49.97
N VAL A 822 7.05 18.32 -50.01
CA VAL A 822 8.39 18.62 -50.51
C VAL A 822 9.47 18.12 -49.54
N ASP A 823 9.29 18.34 -48.24
CA ASP A 823 10.26 17.91 -47.22
C ASP A 823 10.29 16.38 -47.10
N LEU A 824 9.12 15.73 -47.17
CA LEU A 824 8.98 14.28 -47.22
C LEU A 824 9.64 13.70 -48.48
N GLU A 825 9.35 14.23 -49.66
CA GLU A 825 9.94 13.73 -50.92
C GLU A 825 11.46 13.97 -50.97
N ASN A 826 11.97 15.08 -50.42
CA ASN A 826 13.40 15.33 -50.30
C ASN A 826 14.07 14.32 -49.35
N ALA A 827 13.51 14.09 -48.17
CA ALA A 827 14.06 13.13 -47.22
C ALA A 827 14.08 11.70 -47.79
N LEU A 828 13.01 11.26 -48.46
CA LEU A 828 12.92 9.95 -49.12
C LEU A 828 13.89 9.79 -50.31
N LYS A 829 14.36 10.88 -50.92
CA LYS A 829 15.38 10.85 -52.00
C LYS A 829 16.81 10.74 -51.47
N GLU A 830 17.10 11.27 -50.28
CA GLU A 830 18.43 11.17 -49.67
C GLU A 830 18.79 9.73 -49.33
N LYS A 831 17.83 8.95 -48.80
CA LYS A 831 18.09 7.60 -48.30
C LYS A 831 16.85 6.71 -48.37
N LYS A 832 17.08 5.41 -48.57
CA LYS A 832 16.04 4.38 -48.44
C LYS A 832 15.82 4.03 -46.97
N TYR A 833 14.60 4.22 -46.49
CA TYR A 833 14.17 3.86 -45.14
C TYR A 833 13.44 2.52 -45.11
N LYS A 834 13.49 1.81 -43.99
CA LYS A 834 12.66 0.63 -43.71
C LYS A 834 11.20 1.02 -43.45
N VAL A 835 11.02 2.10 -42.72
CA VAL A 835 9.72 2.61 -42.25
C VAL A 835 9.72 4.13 -42.21
N VAL A 836 8.59 4.74 -42.60
CA VAL A 836 8.21 6.11 -42.24
C VAL A 836 7.13 6.03 -41.15
N THR A 837 7.33 6.70 -40.02
CA THR A 837 6.29 6.89 -39.01
C THR A 837 5.82 8.36 -38.98
N PHE A 838 4.55 8.57 -38.63
CA PHE A 838 4.01 9.89 -38.34
C PHE A 838 2.82 9.79 -37.38
N THR A 839 2.64 10.84 -36.56
CA THR A 839 1.44 10.98 -35.73
C THR A 839 0.34 11.67 -36.53
N HIS A 840 -0.81 11.03 -36.67
CA HIS A 840 -1.94 11.54 -37.46
C HIS A 840 -2.56 12.77 -36.80
N VAL A 841 -2.83 12.69 -35.49
CA VAL A 841 -3.24 13.83 -34.66
C VAL A 841 -2.32 13.88 -33.44
N ASP A 842 -1.35 14.80 -33.44
CA ASP A 842 -0.47 14.97 -32.27
C ASP A 842 -1.27 15.60 -31.12
N THR A 843 -1.36 14.88 -30.00
CA THR A 843 -2.21 15.27 -28.87
C THR A 843 -1.59 16.40 -28.03
N SER A 844 -0.35 16.80 -28.30
CA SER A 844 0.28 17.99 -27.69
C SER A 844 -0.04 19.25 -28.50
N THR A 845 0.11 19.26 -29.82
CA THR A 845 -0.09 20.46 -30.66
C THR A 845 -1.49 20.60 -31.23
N GLY A 846 -2.27 19.51 -31.33
CA GLY A 846 -3.57 19.48 -32.01
C GLY A 846 -3.46 19.53 -33.55
N VAL A 847 -2.25 19.31 -34.09
CA VAL A 847 -1.99 19.27 -35.53
C VAL A 847 -2.46 17.95 -36.13
N LEU A 848 -3.14 18.03 -37.27
CA LEU A 848 -3.57 16.94 -38.13
C LEU A 848 -2.60 16.83 -39.33
N SER A 849 -1.88 15.71 -39.40
CA SER A 849 -0.97 15.38 -40.52
C SER A 849 -1.76 14.80 -41.70
N ASP A 850 -1.47 15.17 -42.95
CA ASP A 850 -2.16 14.59 -44.11
C ASP A 850 -1.67 13.15 -44.40
N ALA A 851 -2.34 12.17 -43.78
CA ALA A 851 -2.07 10.75 -43.94
C ALA A 851 -2.21 10.26 -45.39
N LYS A 852 -3.08 10.89 -46.19
CA LYS A 852 -3.32 10.53 -47.58
C LYS A 852 -2.18 11.01 -48.47
N MET A 853 -1.73 12.26 -48.28
CA MET A 853 -0.53 12.79 -48.95
C MET A 853 0.69 11.92 -48.59
N ILE A 854 0.95 11.67 -47.30
CA ILE A 854 2.12 10.91 -46.86
C ILE A 854 2.14 9.50 -47.50
N GLY A 855 1.02 8.78 -47.46
CA GLY A 855 0.90 7.46 -48.09
C GLY A 855 1.11 7.49 -49.62
N GLN A 856 0.57 8.51 -50.31
CA GLN A 856 0.76 8.68 -51.75
C GLN A 856 2.21 9.03 -52.12
N VAL A 857 2.89 9.87 -51.34
CA VAL A 857 4.28 10.26 -51.57
C VAL A 857 5.23 9.09 -51.32
N VAL A 858 5.09 8.37 -50.19
CA VAL A 858 5.93 7.19 -49.91
C VAL A 858 5.74 6.13 -51.01
N LYS A 859 4.50 5.84 -51.40
CA LYS A 859 4.18 4.89 -52.50
C LYS A 859 4.72 5.33 -53.87
N ARG A 860 4.90 6.64 -54.09
CA ARG A 860 5.47 7.22 -55.32
C ARG A 860 6.99 7.22 -55.34
N VAL A 861 7.64 7.50 -54.21
CA VAL A 861 9.08 7.79 -54.12
C VAL A 861 9.89 6.61 -53.58
N SER A 862 9.38 5.88 -52.58
CA SER A 862 10.03 4.71 -51.98
C SER A 862 9.01 3.61 -51.64
N PRO A 863 8.46 2.90 -52.64
CA PRO A 863 7.37 1.94 -52.46
C PRO A 863 7.72 0.74 -51.56
N ASP A 864 9.00 0.46 -51.32
CA ASP A 864 9.43 -0.59 -50.39
C ASP A 864 9.32 -0.17 -48.91
N THR A 865 9.27 1.14 -48.62
CA THR A 865 9.25 1.67 -47.25
C THR A 865 7.86 1.57 -46.64
N LEU A 866 7.76 0.96 -45.45
CA LEU A 866 6.49 0.80 -44.75
C LEU A 866 5.95 2.14 -44.22
N VAL A 867 4.65 2.36 -44.29
CA VAL A 867 3.98 3.57 -43.77
C VAL A 867 3.28 3.24 -42.44
N VAL A 868 3.71 3.85 -41.35
CA VAL A 868 3.15 3.65 -40.00
C VAL A 868 2.46 4.92 -39.53
N LEU A 869 1.17 4.81 -39.25
CA LEU A 869 0.32 5.87 -38.71
C LEU A 869 0.13 5.64 -37.21
N ASP A 870 0.63 6.55 -36.37
CA ASP A 870 0.15 6.69 -34.99
C ASP A 870 -1.20 7.38 -35.02
N GLY A 871 -2.23 6.59 -34.75
CA GLY A 871 -3.63 6.95 -34.82
C GLY A 871 -4.28 7.07 -33.46
N VAL A 872 -3.53 7.02 -32.35
CA VAL A 872 -4.08 6.95 -30.97
C VAL A 872 -5.13 8.04 -30.72
N CYS A 873 -4.96 9.25 -31.25
CA CYS A 873 -5.90 10.36 -31.10
C CYS A 873 -6.92 10.54 -32.24
N SER A 874 -6.90 9.68 -33.26
CA SER A 874 -7.61 9.90 -34.53
C SER A 874 -8.53 8.75 -34.97
N VAL A 875 -8.27 7.50 -34.59
CA VAL A 875 -9.15 6.38 -34.98
C VAL A 875 -10.57 6.60 -34.46
N ALA A 876 -11.56 6.49 -35.36
CA ALA A 876 -12.98 6.77 -35.13
C ALA A 876 -13.34 8.24 -34.77
N SER A 877 -12.45 9.20 -35.03
CA SER A 877 -12.72 10.65 -34.99
C SER A 877 -12.25 11.40 -36.24
N GLU A 878 -11.20 10.92 -36.90
CA GLU A 878 -10.75 11.33 -38.24
C GLU A 878 -10.96 10.16 -39.22
N GLU A 879 -11.16 10.48 -40.51
CA GLU A 879 -11.16 9.47 -41.58
C GLU A 879 -9.76 8.85 -41.71
N ILE A 880 -9.67 7.52 -41.75
CA ILE A 880 -8.43 6.77 -42.00
C ILE A 880 -8.75 5.63 -42.95
N ARG A 881 -8.25 5.70 -44.20
CA ARG A 881 -8.43 4.61 -45.17
C ARG A 881 -7.14 3.85 -45.38
N MET A 882 -6.94 2.80 -44.60
CA MET A 882 -5.67 2.06 -44.56
C MET A 882 -5.28 1.51 -45.94
N ASP A 883 -6.21 0.81 -46.63
CA ASP A 883 -5.95 0.21 -47.94
C ASP A 883 -5.82 1.27 -49.06
N ASP A 884 -6.76 2.22 -49.14
CA ASP A 884 -6.80 3.25 -50.20
C ASP A 884 -5.56 4.17 -50.16
N TRP A 885 -5.10 4.53 -48.96
CA TRP A 885 -3.96 5.45 -48.77
C TRP A 885 -2.62 4.72 -48.73
N GLY A 886 -2.61 3.39 -48.61
CA GLY A 886 -1.39 2.57 -48.60
C GLY A 886 -0.65 2.58 -47.26
N ILE A 887 -1.39 2.67 -46.15
CA ILE A 887 -0.84 2.62 -44.79
C ILE A 887 -0.59 1.16 -44.40
N ASP A 888 0.61 0.85 -43.91
CA ASP A 888 0.99 -0.51 -43.53
C ASP A 888 0.70 -0.85 -42.07
N VAL A 889 0.72 0.13 -41.17
CA VAL A 889 0.31 -0.09 -39.79
C VAL A 889 -0.49 1.11 -39.30
N VAL A 890 -1.62 0.86 -38.64
CA VAL A 890 -2.31 1.83 -37.80
C VAL A 890 -2.20 1.34 -36.35
N LEU A 891 -1.60 2.13 -35.47
CA LEU A 891 -1.56 1.86 -34.02
C LEU A 891 -2.43 2.87 -33.26
N SER A 892 -3.10 2.42 -32.20
CA SER A 892 -4.09 3.19 -31.46
C SER A 892 -4.32 2.63 -30.04
N ALA A 893 -5.18 3.29 -29.26
CA ALA A 893 -5.62 2.86 -27.94
C ALA A 893 -7.10 3.19 -27.71
N THR A 894 -7.75 2.47 -26.80
CA THR A 894 -9.20 2.51 -26.58
C THR A 894 -9.75 3.85 -26.06
N GLN A 895 -8.99 4.58 -25.23
CA GLN A 895 -9.47 5.69 -24.41
C GLN A 895 -9.55 7.07 -25.09
N LYS A 896 -9.51 7.12 -26.43
CA LYS A 896 -9.71 8.34 -27.23
C LYS A 896 -10.89 8.15 -28.19
N GLY A 897 -10.76 8.40 -29.50
CA GLY A 897 -11.88 8.34 -30.46
C GLY A 897 -12.65 7.01 -30.52
N LEU A 898 -12.03 5.91 -30.07
CA LEU A 898 -12.63 4.58 -29.89
C LEU A 898 -13.52 4.42 -28.64
N GLY A 899 -13.59 5.41 -27.75
CA GLY A 899 -14.61 5.54 -26.69
C GLY A 899 -14.73 4.34 -25.74
N THR A 900 -13.62 3.73 -25.32
CA THR A 900 -13.58 2.52 -24.49
C THR A 900 -12.55 2.71 -23.35
N PRO A 901 -12.69 2.09 -22.16
CA PRO A 901 -11.74 2.32 -21.06
C PRO A 901 -10.28 2.01 -21.40
N PRO A 902 -9.30 2.68 -20.75
CA PRO A 902 -7.88 2.47 -21.02
C PRO A 902 -7.42 1.05 -20.63
N GLY A 903 -6.37 0.57 -21.30
CA GLY A 903 -5.72 -0.72 -21.01
C GLY A 903 -5.75 -1.73 -22.16
N LEU A 904 -6.30 -1.37 -23.33
CA LEU A 904 -6.19 -2.16 -24.56
C LEU A 904 -5.42 -1.37 -25.63
N SER A 905 -4.29 -1.95 -26.05
CA SER A 905 -3.53 -1.51 -27.22
C SER A 905 -4.12 -2.13 -28.48
N VAL A 906 -4.22 -1.33 -29.53
CA VAL A 906 -4.95 -1.66 -30.76
C VAL A 906 -4.03 -1.40 -31.95
N VAL A 907 -3.55 -2.45 -32.62
CA VAL A 907 -2.67 -2.33 -33.79
C VAL A 907 -3.24 -3.11 -34.96
N CYS A 908 -3.37 -2.50 -36.14
CA CYS A 908 -3.73 -3.19 -37.37
C CYS A 908 -2.56 -3.14 -38.35
N ALA A 909 -2.10 -4.30 -38.84
CA ALA A 909 -0.96 -4.43 -39.74
C ALA A 909 -1.35 -4.99 -41.11
N SER A 910 -0.87 -4.38 -42.20
CA SER A 910 -1.11 -4.82 -43.57
C SER A 910 -0.45 -6.18 -43.85
N GLN A 911 -0.92 -6.89 -44.87
CA GLN A 911 -0.27 -8.12 -45.29
C GLN A 911 1.19 -7.90 -45.77
N ARG A 912 1.56 -6.66 -46.15
CA ARG A 912 2.94 -6.25 -46.48
C ARG A 912 3.80 -6.11 -45.22
N ALA A 913 3.31 -5.49 -44.15
CA ALA A 913 3.97 -5.49 -42.85
C ALA A 913 4.14 -6.92 -42.29
N LEU A 914 3.10 -7.76 -42.36
CA LEU A 914 3.18 -9.17 -41.94
C LEU A 914 4.15 -10.01 -42.80
N ASN A 915 4.41 -9.63 -44.05
CA ASN A 915 5.41 -10.29 -44.89
C ASN A 915 6.84 -9.84 -44.56
N VAL A 916 7.03 -8.58 -44.12
CA VAL A 916 8.31 -8.11 -43.56
C VAL A 916 8.64 -8.86 -42.26
N LEU A 917 7.66 -9.08 -41.37
CA LEU A 917 7.83 -9.91 -40.17
C LEU A 917 8.33 -11.33 -40.48
N LYS A 918 7.73 -11.99 -41.50
CA LYS A 918 8.14 -13.33 -41.95
C LYS A 918 9.53 -13.35 -42.60
N GLY A 919 9.97 -12.21 -43.14
CA GLY A 919 11.24 -12.04 -43.85
C GLY A 919 12.40 -11.50 -42.99
N ARG A 920 12.21 -11.36 -41.66
CA ARG A 920 13.28 -10.95 -40.74
C ARG A 920 14.44 -11.95 -40.75
N LYS A 921 15.65 -11.43 -40.54
CA LYS A 921 16.88 -12.21 -40.31
C LYS A 921 17.15 -12.40 -38.82
N THR A 922 16.71 -11.44 -38.02
CA THR A 922 16.84 -11.41 -36.56
C THR A 922 15.53 -11.85 -35.88
N PRO A 923 15.58 -12.63 -34.79
CA PRO A 923 14.44 -12.82 -33.92
C PRO A 923 13.84 -11.48 -33.47
N VAL A 924 12.52 -11.42 -33.30
CA VAL A 924 11.84 -10.26 -32.69
C VAL A 924 12.32 -10.14 -31.24
N SER A 925 12.82 -8.96 -30.88
CA SER A 925 13.49 -8.67 -29.59
C SER A 925 12.56 -8.71 -28.38
N SER A 926 11.28 -8.38 -28.55
CA SER A 926 10.28 -8.46 -27.49
C SER A 926 9.66 -9.85 -27.40
N TYR A 927 9.44 -10.34 -26.17
CA TYR A 927 8.69 -11.57 -25.91
C TYR A 927 7.17 -11.33 -26.01
N PHE A 928 6.66 -10.28 -25.36
CA PHE A 928 5.21 -10.03 -25.23
C PHE A 928 4.63 -9.26 -26.41
N ALA A 929 5.36 -8.28 -26.99
CA ALA A 929 4.89 -7.52 -28.16
C ALA A 929 5.00 -8.32 -29.48
N ASN A 930 5.37 -9.60 -29.41
CA ASN A 930 5.77 -10.42 -30.56
C ASN A 930 4.59 -10.85 -31.43
N TRP A 931 4.49 -10.32 -32.65
CA TRP A 931 3.41 -10.63 -33.58
C TRP A 931 3.41 -12.10 -34.02
N ASN A 932 4.54 -12.80 -34.05
CA ASN A 932 4.56 -14.24 -34.35
C ASN A 932 3.86 -15.08 -33.25
N ARG A 933 3.79 -14.56 -32.02
CA ARG A 933 3.08 -15.20 -30.90
C ARG A 933 1.60 -14.83 -30.86
N TRP A 934 1.25 -13.59 -31.20
CA TRP A 934 -0.15 -13.13 -31.23
C TRP A 934 -0.91 -13.47 -32.51
N LEU A 935 -0.26 -13.55 -33.67
CA LEU A 935 -0.94 -13.79 -34.96
C LEU A 935 -1.77 -15.09 -34.98
N PRO A 936 -1.28 -16.24 -34.46
CA PRO A 936 -2.11 -17.44 -34.34
C PRO A 936 -3.33 -17.25 -33.43
N ILE A 937 -3.20 -16.45 -32.36
CA ILE A 937 -4.26 -16.18 -31.38
C ILE A 937 -5.38 -15.35 -32.02
N MET A 938 -5.04 -14.24 -32.67
CA MET A 938 -6.00 -13.38 -33.36
C MET A 938 -6.76 -14.17 -34.44
N GLN A 939 -6.04 -15.00 -35.21
CA GLN A 939 -6.64 -15.85 -36.23
C GLN A 939 -7.47 -17.01 -35.68
N ALA A 940 -7.19 -17.50 -34.47
CA ALA A 940 -8.00 -18.53 -33.82
C ALA A 940 -9.34 -17.95 -33.34
N TYR A 941 -9.30 -16.83 -32.61
CA TYR A 941 -10.51 -16.13 -32.16
C TYR A 941 -11.40 -15.70 -33.33
N GLU A 942 -10.83 -15.17 -34.41
CA GLU A 942 -11.58 -14.83 -35.63
C GLU A 942 -12.24 -16.06 -36.30
N LYS A 943 -11.63 -17.24 -36.22
CA LYS A 943 -12.18 -18.51 -36.73
C LYS A 943 -13.12 -19.20 -35.73
N GLY A 944 -13.47 -18.57 -34.62
CA GLY A 944 -14.35 -19.16 -33.61
C GLY A 944 -13.70 -20.27 -32.78
N SER A 945 -12.37 -20.28 -32.64
CA SER A 945 -11.61 -21.30 -31.89
C SER A 945 -10.75 -20.67 -30.78
N PRO A 946 -10.65 -21.29 -29.58
CA PRO A 946 -9.74 -20.82 -28.54
C PRO A 946 -8.29 -21.21 -28.86
N LEU A 947 -7.36 -20.30 -28.59
CA LEU A 947 -5.93 -20.58 -28.55
C LEU A 947 -5.26 -19.66 -27.52
N TYR A 948 -4.23 -20.13 -26.82
CA TYR A 948 -3.61 -19.39 -25.71
C TYR A 948 -2.14 -19.04 -25.97
N PHE A 949 -1.77 -17.83 -25.55
CA PHE A 949 -0.39 -17.38 -25.38
C PHE A 949 -0.25 -16.58 -24.08
N ALA A 950 -1.12 -15.58 -23.92
CA ALA A 950 -1.32 -14.82 -22.69
C ALA A 950 -2.80 -14.43 -22.56
N THR A 951 -3.26 -14.20 -21.34
CA THR A 951 -4.66 -13.85 -21.04
C THR A 951 -5.04 -12.49 -21.65
N PRO A 952 -6.05 -12.39 -22.53
CA PRO A 952 -6.56 -11.12 -23.02
C PRO A 952 -7.38 -10.38 -21.94
N PRO A 953 -7.53 -9.04 -22.01
CA PRO A 953 -8.28 -8.28 -21.03
C PRO A 953 -9.79 -8.39 -21.29
N VAL A 954 -10.40 -9.49 -20.82
CA VAL A 954 -11.78 -9.92 -21.11
C VAL A 954 -12.80 -8.78 -21.00
N ASN A 955 -12.84 -8.06 -19.88
CA ASN A 955 -13.76 -6.95 -19.65
C ASN A 955 -13.58 -5.78 -20.63
N LEU A 956 -12.32 -5.42 -20.95
CA LEU A 956 -12.04 -4.38 -21.96
C LEU A 956 -12.44 -4.83 -23.37
N ILE A 957 -12.37 -6.12 -23.69
CA ILE A 957 -12.86 -6.66 -24.97
C ILE A 957 -14.39 -6.61 -25.05
N TYR A 958 -15.12 -6.86 -23.95
CA TYR A 958 -16.58 -6.63 -23.91
C TYR A 958 -16.94 -5.16 -24.09
N ALA A 959 -16.25 -4.26 -23.40
CA ALA A 959 -16.42 -2.80 -23.58
C ALA A 959 -16.10 -2.37 -25.02
N PHE A 960 -15.00 -2.85 -25.59
CA PHE A 960 -14.59 -2.55 -26.95
C PHE A 960 -15.58 -3.10 -27.99
N HIS A 961 -16.16 -4.27 -27.76
CA HIS A 961 -17.22 -4.84 -28.61
C HIS A 961 -18.48 -3.97 -28.62
N ALA A 962 -18.87 -3.43 -27.46
CA ALA A 962 -19.99 -2.48 -27.37
C ALA A 962 -19.69 -1.20 -28.15
N SER A 963 -18.53 -0.56 -27.92
CA SER A 963 -18.16 0.68 -28.62
C SER A 963 -18.01 0.49 -30.12
N LEU A 964 -17.33 -0.58 -30.57
CA LEU A 964 -17.23 -0.89 -32.00
C LEU A 964 -18.60 -1.18 -32.62
N SER A 965 -19.52 -1.83 -31.89
CA SER A 965 -20.90 -2.02 -32.36
C SER A 965 -21.68 -0.70 -32.46
N ALA A 966 -21.47 0.24 -31.53
CA ALA A 966 -21.99 1.59 -31.63
C ALA A 966 -21.41 2.37 -32.82
N ILE A 967 -20.13 2.16 -33.15
CA ILE A 967 -19.42 2.81 -34.27
C ILE A 967 -19.80 2.22 -35.64
N THR A 968 -20.06 0.91 -35.76
CA THR A 968 -20.24 0.24 -37.07
C THR A 968 -21.65 -0.30 -37.35
N LYS A 969 -22.49 -0.50 -36.33
CA LYS A 969 -23.85 -1.10 -36.47
C LYS A 969 -24.98 -0.14 -36.10
N SER A 970 -24.71 0.90 -35.32
CA SER A 970 -25.71 1.87 -34.85
C SER A 970 -25.78 3.11 -35.75
N GLN A 971 -26.55 4.12 -35.33
CA GLN A 971 -26.57 5.45 -35.92
C GLN A 971 -25.94 6.45 -34.93
N PRO A 972 -25.20 7.48 -35.39
CA PRO A 972 -24.86 7.81 -36.78
C PRO A 972 -23.88 6.82 -37.42
N SER A 973 -23.84 6.77 -38.76
CA SER A 973 -22.84 5.98 -39.50
C SER A 973 -21.41 6.51 -39.30
N LEU A 974 -20.40 5.75 -39.72
CA LEU A 974 -18.99 6.13 -39.56
C LEU A 974 -18.64 7.43 -40.31
N GLU A 975 -19.14 7.59 -41.54
CA GLU A 975 -18.99 8.81 -42.34
C GLU A 975 -19.69 10.01 -41.69
N GLU A 976 -20.89 9.81 -41.13
CA GLU A 976 -21.61 10.85 -40.39
C GLU A 976 -20.93 11.19 -39.07
N ARG A 977 -20.32 10.20 -38.39
CA ARG A 977 -19.50 10.41 -37.19
C ARG A 977 -18.31 11.31 -37.47
N PHE A 978 -17.60 11.12 -38.59
CA PHE A 978 -16.52 12.05 -38.99
C PHE A 978 -17.05 13.46 -39.30
N LYS A 979 -18.20 13.55 -39.99
CA LYS A 979 -18.88 14.83 -40.25
C LYS A 979 -19.23 15.57 -38.95
N LEU A 980 -19.80 14.87 -37.95
CA LEU A 980 -20.15 15.45 -36.65
C LEU A 980 -18.92 15.94 -35.87
N HIS A 981 -17.80 15.21 -35.87
CA HIS A 981 -16.54 15.70 -35.28
C HIS A 981 -16.05 16.96 -36.00
N LYS A 982 -16.11 17.02 -37.33
CA LYS A 982 -15.73 18.21 -38.10
C LYS A 982 -16.64 19.41 -37.81
N GLU A 983 -17.95 19.19 -37.65
CA GLU A 983 -18.91 20.25 -37.30
C GLU A 983 -18.76 20.73 -35.84
N ALA A 984 -18.59 19.83 -34.87
CA ALA A 984 -18.31 20.17 -33.47
C ALA A 984 -16.98 20.94 -33.31
N SER A 985 -15.92 20.45 -33.96
CA SER A 985 -14.63 21.14 -34.03
C SER A 985 -14.76 22.52 -34.65
N SER A 986 -15.54 22.67 -35.72
CA SER A 986 -15.80 23.98 -36.35
C SER A 986 -16.57 24.94 -35.43
N LYS A 987 -17.57 24.45 -34.66
CA LYS A 987 -18.28 25.25 -33.63
C LYS A 987 -17.30 25.76 -32.57
N ILE A 988 -16.44 24.89 -32.02
CA ILE A 988 -15.46 25.23 -30.98
C ILE A 988 -14.38 26.17 -31.52
N LYS A 989 -13.76 25.87 -32.67
CA LYS A 989 -12.74 26.72 -33.31
C LYS A 989 -13.29 28.12 -33.61
N LYS A 990 -14.56 28.23 -34.05
CA LYS A 990 -15.22 29.52 -34.23
C LYS A 990 -15.38 30.25 -32.89
N ALA A 991 -15.89 29.61 -31.84
CA ALA A 991 -16.07 30.25 -30.53
C ALA A 991 -14.73 30.75 -29.92
N VAL A 992 -13.62 30.05 -30.17
CA VAL A 992 -12.26 30.47 -29.80
C VAL A 992 -11.85 31.73 -30.59
N ALA A 993 -12.09 31.76 -31.90
CA ALA A 993 -11.82 32.94 -32.73
C ALA A 993 -12.70 34.15 -32.37
N ASP A 994 -13.99 33.93 -32.08
CA ASP A 994 -14.94 34.96 -31.63
C ASP A 994 -14.53 35.58 -30.27
N LEU A 995 -13.75 34.86 -29.43
CA LEU A 995 -13.14 35.36 -28.20
C LEU A 995 -11.82 36.13 -28.41
N GLY A 996 -11.29 36.16 -29.64
CA GLY A 996 -10.01 36.76 -30.00
C GLY A 996 -8.80 35.90 -29.62
N LEU A 997 -8.98 34.59 -29.41
CA LEU A 997 -7.91 33.66 -29.02
C LEU A 997 -7.28 32.98 -30.25
N LYS A 998 -6.02 32.55 -30.12
CA LYS A 998 -5.27 31.84 -31.16
C LYS A 998 -5.26 30.33 -30.92
N LEU A 999 -5.25 29.57 -32.01
CA LEU A 999 -5.03 28.12 -31.98
C LEU A 999 -3.53 27.80 -32.02
N VAL A 1000 -3.15 26.60 -31.58
CA VAL A 1000 -1.76 26.11 -31.74
C VAL A 1000 -1.47 25.69 -33.18
N PRO A 1001 -2.36 25.00 -33.92
CA PRO A 1001 -2.20 24.82 -35.37
C PRO A 1001 -2.26 26.15 -36.13
N ASN A 1002 -1.31 26.38 -37.02
CA ASN A 1002 -1.14 27.62 -37.79
C ASN A 1002 -2.15 27.75 -38.95
N ASP A 1003 -2.69 26.63 -39.43
CA ASP A 1003 -3.78 26.58 -40.42
C ASP A 1003 -4.93 25.72 -39.89
N LEU A 1004 -6.16 26.13 -40.17
CA LEU A 1004 -7.37 25.37 -39.89
C LEU A 1004 -7.45 24.06 -40.70
N ALA A 1005 -6.78 23.98 -41.86
CA ALA A 1005 -6.64 22.76 -42.65
C ALA A 1005 -5.85 21.66 -41.91
N PHE A 1006 -4.86 22.05 -41.10
CA PHE A 1006 -4.05 21.15 -40.27
C PHE A 1006 -4.51 21.12 -38.81
N ALA A 1007 -5.72 21.58 -38.48
CA ALA A 1007 -6.24 21.57 -37.11
C ALA A 1007 -7.21 20.40 -36.90
N ALA A 1008 -6.92 19.52 -35.94
CA ALA A 1008 -7.68 18.29 -35.69
C ALA A 1008 -9.20 18.50 -35.45
N ASN A 1009 -9.99 17.45 -35.69
CA ASN A 1009 -11.44 17.42 -35.49
C ASN A 1009 -11.85 16.79 -34.15
N GLY A 1010 -11.02 15.94 -33.53
CA GLY A 1010 -11.30 15.37 -32.19
C GLY A 1010 -10.85 16.21 -30.98
N MET A 1011 -10.01 17.23 -31.19
CA MET A 1011 -9.54 18.13 -30.12
C MET A 1011 -9.13 19.51 -30.65
N THR A 1012 -9.08 20.51 -29.77
CA THR A 1012 -8.58 21.85 -30.06
C THR A 1012 -7.51 22.24 -29.03
N ALA A 1013 -6.37 22.76 -29.50
CA ALA A 1013 -5.34 23.37 -28.65
C ALA A 1013 -5.40 24.90 -28.82
N VAL A 1014 -5.48 25.64 -27.70
CA VAL A 1014 -5.79 27.08 -27.65
C VAL A 1014 -4.76 27.80 -26.79
N TYR A 1015 -4.08 28.81 -27.35
CA TYR A 1015 -3.16 29.66 -26.61
C TYR A 1015 -3.91 30.53 -25.58
N PHE A 1016 -3.31 30.74 -24.42
CA PHE A 1016 -3.71 31.83 -23.54
C PHE A 1016 -3.38 33.18 -24.20
N PRO A 1017 -4.20 34.23 -23.99
CA PRO A 1017 -3.85 35.58 -24.39
C PRO A 1017 -2.81 36.16 -23.43
N ASP A 1018 -2.07 37.18 -23.90
CA ASP A 1018 -1.00 37.79 -23.13
C ASP A 1018 -1.47 38.26 -21.73
N GLY A 1019 -0.77 37.83 -20.69
CA GLY A 1019 -1.08 38.15 -19.29
C GLY A 1019 -2.04 37.19 -18.56
N ILE A 1020 -2.63 36.20 -19.25
CA ILE A 1020 -3.48 35.15 -18.63
C ILE A 1020 -2.75 33.80 -18.62
N SER A 1021 -2.94 33.01 -17.56
CA SER A 1021 -2.20 31.76 -17.32
C SER A 1021 -3.10 30.53 -17.12
N ALA A 1022 -2.52 29.33 -17.06
CA ALA A 1022 -3.27 28.10 -16.77
C ALA A 1022 -4.02 28.11 -15.41
N PRO A 1023 -3.41 28.59 -14.29
CA PRO A 1023 -4.11 28.85 -13.03
C PRO A 1023 -5.33 29.77 -13.13
N ASP A 1024 -5.40 30.65 -14.13
CA ASP A 1024 -6.57 31.51 -14.31
C ASP A 1024 -7.76 30.78 -14.93
N ILE A 1025 -7.52 29.98 -15.97
CA ILE A 1025 -8.59 29.40 -16.78
C ILE A 1025 -9.01 28.02 -16.29
N ILE A 1026 -8.07 27.12 -15.98
CA ILE A 1026 -8.39 25.72 -15.69
C ILE A 1026 -9.28 25.58 -14.44
N PRO A 1027 -9.00 26.25 -13.29
CA PRO A 1027 -9.89 26.20 -12.13
C PRO A 1027 -11.25 26.86 -12.35
N ARG A 1028 -11.35 27.87 -13.24
CA ARG A 1028 -12.63 28.53 -13.60
C ARG A 1028 -13.49 27.66 -14.53
N MET A 1029 -12.89 26.77 -15.33
CA MET A 1029 -13.62 25.75 -16.08
C MET A 1029 -14.03 24.58 -15.18
N LEU A 1030 -13.17 24.16 -14.24
CA LEU A 1030 -13.49 23.12 -13.26
C LEU A 1030 -14.70 23.50 -12.38
N LYS A 1031 -14.79 24.76 -11.94
CA LYS A 1031 -15.96 25.33 -11.23
C LYS A 1031 -17.28 25.35 -12.02
N GLN A 1032 -17.24 24.98 -13.30
CA GLN A 1032 -18.42 24.84 -14.17
C GLN A 1032 -18.59 23.39 -14.64
N ASP A 1033 -18.01 22.46 -13.88
CA ASP A 1033 -17.98 21.02 -14.13
C ASP A 1033 -17.42 20.67 -15.52
N VAL A 1034 -16.29 21.28 -15.91
CA VAL A 1034 -15.58 21.01 -17.18
C VAL A 1034 -14.07 20.91 -16.94
N VAL A 1035 -13.49 19.71 -17.10
CA VAL A 1035 -12.04 19.47 -16.99
C VAL A 1035 -11.36 19.63 -18.35
N VAL A 1036 -10.41 20.55 -18.48
CA VAL A 1036 -9.54 20.70 -19.66
C VAL A 1036 -8.09 20.39 -19.31
N ALA A 1037 -7.28 20.00 -20.29
CA ALA A 1037 -5.87 19.65 -20.04
C ALA A 1037 -4.94 20.85 -20.26
N ALA A 1038 -3.90 21.00 -19.44
CA ALA A 1038 -2.79 21.92 -19.72
C ALA A 1038 -2.03 21.52 -21.01
N GLY A 1039 -1.16 22.38 -21.52
CA GLY A 1039 -0.27 22.06 -22.64
C GLY A 1039 0.71 20.92 -22.32
N LEU A 1040 1.37 20.40 -23.35
CA LEU A 1040 2.27 19.23 -23.27
C LEU A 1040 3.52 19.35 -24.17
N HIS A 1041 3.51 20.23 -25.18
CA HIS A 1041 4.66 20.42 -26.06
C HIS A 1041 5.82 21.06 -25.29
N LYS A 1042 6.99 20.40 -25.29
CA LYS A 1042 8.15 20.70 -24.42
C LYS A 1042 8.49 22.19 -24.33
N GLU A 1043 8.52 22.87 -25.47
CA GLU A 1043 8.92 24.29 -25.60
C GLU A 1043 7.83 25.32 -25.23
N VAL A 1044 6.56 24.92 -25.17
CA VAL A 1044 5.42 25.87 -25.05
C VAL A 1044 4.32 25.42 -24.08
N LYS A 1045 4.51 24.33 -23.33
CA LYS A 1045 3.49 23.71 -22.44
C LYS A 1045 2.68 24.68 -21.58
N ASP A 1046 3.29 25.74 -21.05
CA ASP A 1046 2.65 26.67 -20.11
C ASP A 1046 1.84 27.78 -20.82
N LYS A 1047 1.94 27.90 -22.15
CA LYS A 1047 1.35 28.97 -22.97
C LYS A 1047 -0.05 28.65 -23.51
N TYR A 1048 -0.53 27.42 -23.35
CA TYR A 1048 -1.78 26.97 -23.97
C TYR A 1048 -2.46 25.85 -23.18
N PHE A 1049 -3.71 25.57 -23.52
CA PHE A 1049 -4.50 24.45 -22.99
C PHE A 1049 -5.16 23.66 -24.12
N ARG A 1050 -5.69 22.48 -23.80
CA ARG A 1050 -6.22 21.49 -24.75
C ARG A 1050 -7.61 21.03 -24.32
N VAL A 1051 -8.55 21.11 -25.27
CA VAL A 1051 -9.94 20.71 -25.12
C VAL A 1051 -10.20 19.50 -26.01
N GLY A 1052 -10.55 18.36 -25.41
CA GLY A 1052 -11.02 17.17 -26.10
C GLY A 1052 -12.52 17.26 -26.40
N HIS A 1053 -12.90 16.94 -27.64
CA HIS A 1053 -14.28 16.90 -28.11
C HIS A 1053 -14.43 15.76 -29.12
N MET A 1054 -14.41 14.53 -28.60
CA MET A 1054 -14.47 13.31 -29.41
C MET A 1054 -15.33 12.24 -28.72
N GLY A 1055 -15.73 11.23 -29.49
CA GLY A 1055 -16.59 10.14 -29.01
C GLY A 1055 -17.99 10.62 -28.64
N ILE A 1056 -18.53 10.12 -27.52
CA ILE A 1056 -19.92 10.38 -27.10
C ILE A 1056 -20.23 11.88 -26.91
N THR A 1057 -19.21 12.66 -26.52
CA THR A 1057 -19.19 14.14 -26.44
C THR A 1057 -19.71 14.84 -27.70
N VAL A 1058 -19.60 14.18 -28.85
CA VAL A 1058 -19.93 14.70 -30.19
C VAL A 1058 -21.06 13.92 -30.85
N THR A 1059 -21.11 12.59 -30.67
CA THR A 1059 -22.09 11.75 -31.38
C THR A 1059 -23.47 11.71 -30.73
N ASP A 1060 -23.61 12.19 -29.49
CA ASP A 1060 -24.91 12.35 -28.81
C ASP A 1060 -25.21 13.84 -28.54
N GLU A 1061 -25.94 14.46 -29.46
CA GLU A 1061 -26.37 15.86 -29.34
C GLU A 1061 -27.28 16.10 -28.10
N SER A 1062 -27.96 15.07 -27.58
CA SER A 1062 -28.91 15.22 -26.46
C SER A 1062 -28.23 15.60 -25.15
N ARG A 1063 -26.91 15.40 -25.04
CA ARG A 1063 -26.10 15.78 -23.89
C ARG A 1063 -25.78 17.28 -23.85
N GLY A 1064 -25.91 18.02 -24.96
CA GLY A 1064 -25.56 19.45 -25.03
C GLY A 1064 -24.07 19.76 -24.78
N ASP A 1065 -23.21 18.74 -24.89
CA ASP A 1065 -21.86 18.73 -24.33
C ASP A 1065 -20.93 19.77 -24.96
N VAL A 1066 -21.01 19.95 -26.28
CA VAL A 1066 -20.22 20.96 -27.02
C VAL A 1066 -20.59 22.39 -26.61
N ASP A 1067 -21.88 22.65 -26.38
CA ASP A 1067 -22.34 23.99 -25.99
C ASP A 1067 -22.00 24.30 -24.53
N LYS A 1068 -21.94 23.28 -23.65
CA LYS A 1068 -21.40 23.41 -22.29
C LYS A 1068 -19.92 23.84 -22.31
N ILE A 1069 -19.09 23.24 -23.17
CA ILE A 1069 -17.67 23.63 -23.35
C ILE A 1069 -17.58 25.10 -23.74
N ILE A 1070 -18.34 25.53 -24.75
CA ILE A 1070 -18.30 26.90 -25.27
C ILE A 1070 -18.77 27.92 -24.21
N SER A 1071 -19.85 27.61 -23.50
CA SER A 1071 -20.38 28.44 -22.41
C SER A 1071 -19.38 28.58 -21.24
N ALA A 1072 -18.77 27.48 -20.82
CA ALA A 1072 -17.77 27.47 -19.75
C ALA A 1072 -16.50 28.26 -20.14
N LEU A 1073 -16.03 28.09 -21.38
CA LEU A 1073 -14.91 28.83 -21.96
C LEU A 1073 -15.16 30.33 -21.97
N GLN A 1074 -16.32 30.77 -22.50
CA GLN A 1074 -16.69 32.18 -22.57
C GLN A 1074 -16.75 32.84 -21.18
N LYS A 1075 -17.34 32.16 -20.19
CA LYS A 1075 -17.41 32.65 -18.80
C LYS A 1075 -16.05 32.69 -18.13
N ALA A 1076 -15.24 31.64 -18.25
CA ALA A 1076 -13.90 31.58 -17.65
C ALA A 1076 -12.99 32.71 -18.17
N PHE A 1077 -13.06 33.02 -19.47
CA PHE A 1077 -12.33 34.15 -20.05
C PHE A 1077 -12.91 35.53 -19.69
N ALA A 1078 -14.23 35.66 -19.52
CA ALA A 1078 -14.84 36.90 -19.02
C ALA A 1078 -14.43 37.18 -17.56
N GLU A 1079 -14.46 36.17 -16.69
CA GLU A 1079 -14.02 36.25 -15.29
C GLU A 1079 -12.50 36.43 -15.12
N ALA A 1080 -11.71 36.04 -16.13
CA ALA A 1080 -10.26 36.28 -16.17
C ALA A 1080 -9.94 37.71 -16.62
N ARG A 1081 -10.65 38.25 -17.62
CA ARG A 1081 -10.50 39.64 -18.11
C ARG A 1081 -11.17 40.70 -17.22
N ALA A 1082 -11.86 40.30 -16.15
CA ALA A 1082 -12.51 41.18 -15.18
C ALA A 1082 -11.69 41.40 -13.89
N LYS A 1083 -10.47 40.84 -13.84
CA LYS A 1083 -9.42 41.17 -12.84
C LYS A 1083 -8.34 42.02 -13.50
#